data_AF-A0A8D0QM07-F1
#
_entry.id   AF-A0A8D0QM07-F1
#
_cell.length_a   1.000
_cell.length_b   1.000
_cell.length_c   1.000
_cell.angle_alpha   90.00
_cell.angle_beta   90.00
_cell.angle_gamma   90.00
#
_symmetry.space_group_name_H-M   'P 1'
#
loop_
_entity.id
_entity.type
_entity.pdbx_description
1 polymer ?
#
loop_
_entity_poly.entity_id
_entity_poly.type
_entity_poly.pdbx_seq_one_letter_code
_entity_poly.pdbx_strand_id
1 'polypeptide(L)'
;MQRCGAGLGWPRRQQQQPPPPAVGPRAAAMAPPSGGVPPGLGGRPACTLLLLCYLNFVPSLGRQTSLTTSVIPRAEQSVAYEDFIYFTVFEGNVRNVSEVSVEYLCSQPCVVNLEAVVSSEFRSSIPVYKKRWKNEKHLHTSRTQIVHVKFPSIMVYRDDYFIRHSISVSAVILRAWITHQCSGGDLNVKWEENLLHAVAKNYTLLKTVPPFERPFKDHQVCLEWNLGYIWNLRANKIPQCPLENDAVTLLSFLYASSGENTGIVKKFLRFRNRELEATRRQRIDYPVFTVSLWLYLLHYCKANLCGILYFVDSNEMYGTPSVFLTEEGHLHIQMHLVKGDDLAVKTKFTIPLKEWLRLDISFNGGQIVVTASSGQDLENYHNQTISFREDFHYNDTDGYFIIGGSRYVAGIEGFFGPLKYYRLHALHPAQIFNPLLEKQLAEQIKLYYERCGEVQEIVSVYTSTVQQGSGRPEACGLRNSYLDLQRRYGRPSTCRAFPWEKELRARHRSLFQALLEMGLVTVPRSQNESVLEVGGRMFEKAVKRLSSVDGLHQISSVVPFLMDASCCGYHKASYYLAVFYETGLNVPRDQLQGMLYSLVGGQGSERLSSMNLGYKHYQGIDKYPLDWELSYAYYSNIATKTPLDQHTLQGDQAYVETIRLKDDEILKVQTKEDGDVFMWLKHEATRGNAAAQQRLAQMLFWGQQGVAKNPEAAIEWYAKGALETEDPALIYDYAIVLFKGLHQAVNGLGWYYHKFKKNYAKAAKYWLKAEEMGNPDASYNLGVLYLDGIFPGIPGRNHTLAGEYFHKAAQGGHIEGTLWCSLYYITGNLETFPRDPEKAVVWAKHVAEKNGYLGHVIRKGLNAYLEGSWHEALLYYVLAAETGIEVSQTNLAHICEERPDLAKRYLGVNCVWRYYNFSVFQIDAPSFAYLKMGDLYYYGHQNQSQDLELSVQMYAQAALDGDSQGFFNLALLIEEGAIIPHHILDFLEIDPTIHSNNISILQELYERCWSHSSEESFSPCSLAWLYLNLRLMWGAVLHSALIYFLGTFLLSVLIAWTVQYVQSVSASSSHPTPAQSSSDPPAPTASPAVTPATDASAQDQPTLTNNPEPRG
;
A
#
# COMPACT_ATOMS: atom_id res chain seq x y z
N MET A 1 30.50 -22.58 57.07
CA MET A 1 31.86 -23.06 56.71
C MET A 1 31.95 -22.96 55.18
N GLN A 2 32.93 -22.25 54.59
CA GLN A 2 34.29 -22.73 54.25
C GLN A 2 34.28 -24.03 53.41
N ARG A 3 35.02 -24.16 52.30
CA ARG A 3 35.87 -23.24 51.52
C ARG A 3 36.22 -23.89 50.15
N CYS A 4 36.57 -23.10 49.13
CA CYS A 4 37.46 -23.38 47.98
C CYS A 4 37.42 -24.73 47.17
N GLY A 5 37.68 -24.67 45.86
CA GLY A 5 38.30 -25.79 45.12
C GLY A 5 37.89 -25.93 43.64
N ALA A 6 38.85 -25.84 42.72
CA ALA A 6 38.64 -26.07 41.29
C ALA A 6 38.95 -27.53 40.88
N GLY A 7 38.48 -27.96 39.69
CA GLY A 7 38.89 -29.23 39.08
C GLY A 7 38.14 -29.58 37.79
N LEU A 8 38.85 -30.04 36.76
CA LEU A 8 38.31 -30.55 35.49
C LEU A 8 38.15 -32.08 35.54
N GLY A 9 37.10 -32.63 34.94
CA GLY A 9 36.95 -34.08 34.77
C GLY A 9 35.64 -34.56 34.12
N TRP A 10 35.74 -35.13 32.92
CA TRP A 10 34.76 -36.06 32.32
C TRP A 10 35.19 -37.52 32.67
N PRO A 11 34.43 -38.63 32.42
CA PRO A 11 33.19 -38.77 31.63
C PRO A 11 32.08 -39.73 32.17
N ARG A 12 30.96 -39.83 31.41
CA ARG A 12 30.11 -41.04 31.14
C ARG A 12 29.16 -41.65 32.22
N ARG A 13 27.88 -41.69 31.80
CA ARG A 13 26.89 -42.82 31.79
C ARG A 13 26.13 -43.28 33.07
N GLN A 14 24.79 -43.21 32.89
CA GLN A 14 23.75 -44.25 33.09
C GLN A 14 22.95 -44.41 34.42
N GLN A 15 21.66 -44.71 34.19
CA GLN A 15 20.65 -45.44 35.00
C GLN A 15 19.73 -44.73 36.04
N GLN A 16 18.44 -44.67 35.63
CA GLN A 16 17.22 -45.08 36.36
C GLN A 16 16.67 -44.28 37.58
N GLN A 17 15.49 -43.65 37.37
CA GLN A 17 14.16 -43.90 38.01
C GLN A 17 14.02 -44.14 39.55
N PRO A 18 12.81 -43.96 40.15
CA PRO A 18 11.69 -42.99 39.98
C PRO A 18 11.28 -42.45 41.41
N PRO A 19 10.00 -42.35 41.93
CA PRO A 19 8.64 -42.13 41.38
C PRO A 19 7.90 -40.85 41.97
N PRO A 20 6.67 -40.87 42.59
CA PRO A 20 5.44 -40.19 42.08
C PRO A 20 4.82 -39.15 43.09
N PRO A 21 3.56 -38.60 42.96
CA PRO A 21 2.20 -39.24 42.90
C PRO A 21 1.40 -38.86 41.59
N ALA A 22 0.24 -39.42 41.16
CA ALA A 22 -1.06 -39.84 41.74
C ALA A 22 -2.04 -38.65 42.03
N VAL A 23 -3.37 -38.62 41.76
CA VAL A 23 -4.47 -39.62 41.58
C VAL A 23 -5.63 -39.04 40.68
N GLY A 24 -6.45 -39.88 39.98
CA GLY A 24 -7.90 -39.59 39.75
C GLY A 24 -8.56 -39.98 38.39
N PRO A 25 -9.68 -40.79 38.30
CA PRO A 25 -10.15 -41.37 37.00
C PRO A 25 -11.67 -41.36 36.64
N ARG A 26 -12.01 -41.73 35.36
CA ARG A 26 -13.27 -42.30 34.73
C ARG A 26 -13.75 -41.51 33.47
N ALA A 27 -14.49 -42.03 32.46
CA ALA A 27 -14.71 -43.40 31.88
C ALA A 27 -15.57 -43.36 30.57
N ALA A 28 -15.60 -44.45 29.76
CA ALA A 28 -16.56 -44.81 28.66
C ALA A 28 -16.53 -44.01 27.31
N ALA A 29 -17.04 -44.48 26.14
CA ALA A 29 -17.24 -45.83 25.53
C ALA A 29 -17.69 -45.75 24.02
N MET A 30 -17.81 -46.91 23.34
CA MET A 30 -18.52 -47.23 22.04
C MET A 30 -17.74 -47.29 20.69
N ALA A 31 -18.33 -48.07 19.75
CA ALA A 31 -17.90 -48.54 18.40
C ALA A 31 -19.19 -49.01 17.63
N PRO A 32 -19.24 -49.86 16.55
CA PRO A 32 -18.25 -50.47 15.64
C PRO A 32 -18.48 -49.98 14.18
N PRO A 33 -18.82 -50.72 13.05
CA PRO A 33 -18.90 -52.15 12.66
C PRO A 33 -17.88 -52.56 11.55
N SER A 34 -18.03 -53.73 10.89
CA SER A 34 -17.11 -54.21 9.81
C SER A 34 -17.62 -55.39 8.93
N GLY A 35 -17.24 -55.48 7.63
CA GLY A 35 -17.39 -56.66 6.76
C GLY A 35 -16.94 -56.43 5.29
N GLY A 36 -16.51 -57.41 4.48
CA GLY A 36 -16.31 -58.86 4.69
C GLY A 36 -15.43 -59.50 3.59
N VAL A 37 -14.99 -60.78 3.73
CA VAL A 37 -13.95 -61.42 2.88
C VAL A 37 -14.13 -62.95 2.70
N PRO A 38 -14.07 -63.48 1.45
CA PRO A 38 -13.68 -64.87 1.17
C PRO A 38 -12.54 -64.95 0.07
N PRO A 39 -12.28 -66.01 -0.74
CA PRO A 39 -11.06 -66.79 -0.47
C PRO A 39 -10.15 -67.28 -1.65
N GLY A 40 -8.86 -67.49 -1.32
CA GLY A 40 -7.94 -68.46 -1.95
C GLY A 40 -7.15 -68.00 -3.19
N LEU A 41 -5.95 -68.53 -3.53
CA LEU A 41 -5.00 -69.48 -2.90
C LEU A 41 -3.63 -69.30 -3.61
N GLY A 42 -2.44 -69.56 -3.05
CA GLY A 42 -2.05 -69.91 -1.69
C GLY A 42 -0.63 -70.56 -1.62
N GLY A 43 0.41 -69.83 -1.22
CA GLY A 43 1.81 -70.33 -1.16
C GLY A 43 2.73 -69.52 -0.20
N ARG A 44 3.83 -70.12 0.27
CA ARG A 44 4.73 -69.65 1.36
C ARG A 44 6.22 -69.91 0.99
N PRO A 45 7.24 -69.40 1.75
CA PRO A 45 7.24 -68.41 2.84
C PRO A 45 8.32 -67.28 2.71
N ALA A 46 8.29 -66.30 3.65
CA ALA A 46 9.41 -65.86 4.52
C ALA A 46 9.63 -64.33 4.70
N CYS A 47 9.88 -63.95 5.97
CA CYS A 47 10.61 -62.76 6.45
C CYS A 47 10.18 -61.33 6.06
N THR A 48 9.18 -60.81 6.78
CA THR A 48 9.24 -59.56 7.59
C THR A 48 10.28 -58.47 7.26
N LEU A 49 9.80 -57.22 7.11
CA LEU A 49 10.20 -56.10 7.98
C LEU A 49 9.20 -54.91 7.89
N LEU A 50 9.31 -53.96 8.81
CA LEU A 50 8.33 -52.89 9.09
C LEU A 50 8.77 -51.53 8.51
N LEU A 51 7.81 -50.61 8.40
CA LEU A 51 7.99 -49.26 7.85
C LEU A 51 8.75 -48.29 8.78
N LEU A 52 9.26 -47.22 8.15
CA LEU A 52 9.46 -45.86 8.68
C LEU A 52 10.44 -45.63 9.86
N CYS A 53 11.52 -44.91 9.54
CA CYS A 53 11.84 -43.67 10.26
C CYS A 53 12.49 -42.66 9.29
N TYR A 54 11.88 -41.49 9.15
CA TYR A 54 12.52 -40.32 8.55
C TYR A 54 13.47 -39.69 9.58
N LEU A 55 14.71 -39.40 9.19
CA LEU A 55 15.56 -38.45 9.90
C LEU A 55 16.35 -37.61 8.89
N ASN A 56 16.31 -36.29 9.06
CA ASN A 56 16.97 -35.35 8.18
C ASN A 56 18.48 -35.35 8.42
N PHE A 57 19.22 -36.02 7.53
CA PHE A 57 20.65 -35.76 7.32
C PHE A 57 20.83 -34.96 6.03
N VAL A 58 21.00 -33.65 6.15
CA VAL A 58 21.54 -32.78 5.10
C VAL A 58 23.06 -32.79 5.23
N PRO A 59 23.83 -33.39 4.31
CA PRO A 59 25.28 -33.37 4.40
C PRO A 59 25.81 -32.00 3.95
N SER A 60 26.39 -31.25 4.87
CA SER A 60 27.05 -29.97 4.58
C SER A 60 28.39 -30.19 3.85
N LEU A 61 28.30 -30.51 2.55
CA LEU A 61 29.45 -30.81 1.67
C LEU A 61 29.62 -29.75 0.57
N GLY A 62 29.51 -28.48 0.96
CA GLY A 62 29.70 -27.29 0.12
C GLY A 62 31.03 -26.56 0.37
N ARG A 63 32.17 -27.27 0.36
CA ARG A 63 33.51 -26.64 0.41
C ARG A 63 34.51 -27.35 -0.51
N GLN A 64 35.40 -26.55 -1.11
CA GLN A 64 36.56 -26.92 -1.93
C GLN A 64 36.29 -27.56 -3.32
N THR A 65 35.96 -26.71 -4.29
CA THR A 65 36.24 -26.92 -5.73
C THR A 65 37.10 -25.79 -6.32
N SER A 66 37.79 -25.02 -5.47
CA SER A 66 38.56 -23.81 -5.83
C SER A 66 40.09 -24.02 -5.93
N LEU A 67 40.56 -25.27 -6.03
CA LEU A 67 41.98 -25.62 -6.15
C LEU A 67 42.23 -26.62 -7.29
N THR A 68 42.16 -26.12 -8.52
CA THR A 68 42.70 -26.77 -9.73
C THR A 68 43.57 -25.77 -10.47
N THR A 69 44.89 -25.98 -10.43
CA THR A 69 45.90 -25.09 -11.01
C THR A 69 45.91 -25.11 -12.54
N SER A 70 46.56 -24.11 -13.13
CA SER A 70 46.61 -23.84 -14.56
C SER A 70 47.18 -24.97 -15.43
N VAL A 71 46.85 -24.90 -16.72
CA VAL A 71 47.38 -25.74 -17.82
C VAL A 71 48.91 -25.82 -17.76
N ILE A 72 49.44 -27.04 -17.76
CA ILE A 72 50.85 -27.33 -18.05
C ILE A 72 51.01 -27.37 -19.57
N PRO A 73 51.90 -26.56 -20.19
CA PRO A 73 52.17 -26.66 -21.62
C PRO A 73 52.86 -28.00 -21.95
N ARG A 74 52.71 -28.49 -23.19
CA ARG A 74 53.45 -29.67 -23.66
C ARG A 74 54.95 -29.43 -23.50
N ALA A 75 55.61 -30.21 -22.65
CA ALA A 75 57.06 -30.25 -22.59
C ALA A 75 57.63 -30.83 -23.90
N GLU A 76 58.66 -30.19 -24.44
CA GLU A 76 59.40 -30.73 -25.58
C GLU A 76 60.33 -31.87 -25.16
N GLN A 77 60.76 -32.64 -26.15
CA GLN A 77 61.34 -33.98 -26.02
C GLN A 77 62.48 -34.09 -24.99
N SER A 78 62.22 -34.81 -23.89
CA SER A 78 63.25 -35.43 -23.05
C SER A 78 62.83 -36.86 -22.71
N VAL A 79 63.81 -37.76 -22.54
CA VAL A 79 63.56 -39.22 -22.53
C VAL A 79 63.22 -39.73 -21.12
N ALA A 80 62.08 -39.28 -20.61
CA ALA A 80 61.44 -39.79 -19.40
C ALA A 80 59.99 -40.19 -19.72
N TYR A 81 59.65 -41.47 -19.50
CA TYR A 81 58.29 -41.98 -19.73
C TYR A 81 57.39 -41.69 -18.52
N GLU A 82 57.05 -40.42 -18.31
CA GLU A 82 56.07 -40.00 -17.31
C GLU A 82 54.65 -40.40 -17.71
N ASP A 83 53.84 -40.78 -16.72
CA ASP A 83 52.42 -41.10 -16.94
C ASP A 83 51.63 -39.83 -17.25
N PHE A 84 50.94 -39.82 -18.37
CA PHE A 84 50.07 -38.71 -18.75
C PHE A 84 48.68 -39.19 -19.17
N ILE A 85 47.71 -38.29 -19.05
CA ILE A 85 46.36 -38.48 -19.55
C ILE A 85 45.78 -37.18 -20.11
N TYR A 86 45.37 -37.21 -21.37
CA TYR A 86 44.77 -36.09 -22.10
C TYR A 86 43.44 -36.50 -22.71
N PHE A 87 42.54 -35.53 -22.88
CA PHE A 87 41.27 -35.74 -23.59
C PHE A 87 41.17 -34.78 -24.76
N THR A 88 40.72 -35.32 -25.89
CA THR A 88 40.14 -34.53 -26.97
C THR A 88 38.65 -34.87 -27.03
N VAL A 89 37.82 -33.85 -26.87
CA VAL A 89 36.36 -33.96 -26.99
C VAL A 89 36.01 -33.44 -28.37
N PHE A 90 35.41 -34.28 -29.21
CA PHE A 90 35.12 -33.91 -30.61
C PHE A 90 34.05 -32.83 -30.73
N GLU A 91 33.05 -32.86 -29.86
CA GLU A 91 32.01 -31.84 -29.77
C GLU A 91 31.89 -31.35 -28.33
N GLY A 92 32.23 -30.09 -28.06
CA GLY A 92 32.28 -29.53 -26.71
C GLY A 92 30.93 -29.36 -25.99
N ASN A 93 29.82 -29.86 -26.56
CA ASN A 93 28.47 -29.73 -26.03
C ASN A 93 27.94 -31.09 -25.56
N VAL A 94 27.14 -31.10 -24.49
CA VAL A 94 26.44 -32.30 -24.00
C VAL A 94 25.38 -32.75 -25.03
N ARG A 95 25.46 -34.01 -25.49
CA ARG A 95 24.50 -34.66 -26.40
C ARG A 95 24.06 -36.02 -25.85
N ASN A 96 23.16 -36.73 -26.55
CA ASN A 96 22.71 -38.09 -26.16
C ASN A 96 23.91 -39.03 -26.04
N VAL A 97 24.80 -38.96 -27.02
CA VAL A 97 26.13 -39.56 -27.00
C VAL A 97 27.13 -38.46 -27.36
N SER A 98 28.12 -38.24 -26.50
CA SER A 98 29.27 -37.37 -26.78
C SER A 98 30.53 -38.22 -26.92
N GLU A 99 31.38 -37.92 -27.89
CA GLU A 99 32.59 -38.70 -28.17
C GLU A 99 33.82 -38.07 -27.52
N VAL A 100 34.52 -38.87 -26.73
CA VAL A 100 35.72 -38.47 -25.98
C VAL A 100 36.86 -39.42 -26.33
N SER A 101 37.90 -38.93 -27.01
CA SER A 101 39.17 -39.65 -27.14
C SER A 101 40.04 -39.39 -25.93
N VAL A 102 40.34 -40.46 -25.19
CA VAL A 102 41.27 -40.45 -24.06
C VAL A 102 42.63 -40.93 -24.57
N GLU A 103 43.61 -40.04 -24.64
CA GLU A 103 45.01 -40.39 -24.89
C GLU A 103 45.73 -40.56 -23.55
N TYR A 104 46.40 -41.70 -23.35
CA TYR A 104 47.11 -41.99 -22.10
C TYR A 104 48.37 -42.81 -22.34
N LEU A 105 49.35 -42.65 -21.44
CA LEU A 105 50.53 -43.50 -21.35
C LEU A 105 50.66 -44.01 -19.91
N CYS A 106 51.06 -45.28 -19.76
CA CYS A 106 51.35 -45.88 -18.45
C CYS A 106 52.75 -46.52 -18.46
N SER A 107 53.53 -46.21 -17.43
CA SER A 107 54.84 -46.76 -17.10
C SER A 107 54.74 -48.10 -16.35
N GLN A 108 53.68 -48.30 -15.56
CA GLN A 108 53.36 -49.54 -14.86
C GLN A 108 51.98 -50.06 -15.25
N PRO A 109 51.65 -51.35 -15.03
CA PRO A 109 50.31 -51.88 -15.25
C PRO A 109 49.26 -51.02 -14.52
N CYS A 110 48.32 -50.46 -15.29
CA CYS A 110 47.46 -49.39 -14.82
C CYS A 110 45.98 -49.65 -15.07
N VAL A 111 45.14 -49.03 -14.25
CA VAL A 111 43.70 -48.87 -14.49
C VAL A 111 43.44 -47.41 -14.86
N VAL A 112 42.83 -47.20 -16.02
CA VAL A 112 42.34 -45.88 -16.45
C VAL A 112 40.87 -45.80 -16.13
N ASN A 113 40.48 -44.76 -15.41
CA ASN A 113 39.11 -44.50 -14.98
C ASN A 113 38.62 -43.21 -15.65
N LEU A 114 37.37 -43.21 -16.15
CA LEU A 114 36.68 -42.06 -16.76
C LEU A 114 35.30 -41.91 -16.10
N GLU A 115 34.94 -40.69 -15.76
CA GLU A 115 33.68 -40.36 -15.11
C GLU A 115 33.12 -39.01 -15.60
N ALA A 116 31.82 -38.97 -15.87
CA ALA A 116 31.09 -37.73 -16.09
C ALA A 116 30.30 -37.37 -14.83
N VAL A 117 30.59 -36.20 -14.27
CA VAL A 117 29.99 -35.66 -13.06
C VAL A 117 29.18 -34.42 -13.40
N VAL A 118 28.01 -34.27 -12.80
CA VAL A 118 26.96 -33.34 -13.22
C VAL A 118 26.44 -32.54 -12.03
N SER A 119 26.29 -31.24 -12.20
CA SER A 119 25.56 -30.38 -11.26
C SER A 119 24.24 -29.94 -11.87
N SER A 120 23.16 -30.06 -11.10
CA SER A 120 21.79 -29.66 -11.48
C SER A 120 21.16 -28.75 -10.42
N GLU A 121 19.97 -28.24 -10.70
CA GLU A 121 19.18 -27.41 -9.76
C GLU A 121 18.89 -28.08 -8.40
N PHE A 122 19.04 -29.41 -8.29
CA PHE A 122 18.72 -30.17 -7.08
C PHE A 122 19.94 -30.67 -6.29
N ARG A 123 21.04 -31.02 -6.97
CA ARG A 123 22.27 -31.54 -6.36
C ARG A 123 23.48 -31.24 -7.24
N SER A 124 24.59 -30.88 -6.61
CA SER A 124 25.91 -30.86 -7.23
C SER A 124 26.51 -32.28 -7.32
N SER A 125 27.54 -32.42 -8.17
CA SER A 125 28.46 -33.57 -8.14
C SER A 125 27.86 -34.97 -8.34
N ILE A 126 26.73 -35.09 -9.06
CA ILE A 126 26.07 -36.36 -9.40
C ILE A 126 26.88 -37.10 -10.48
N PRO A 127 27.38 -38.32 -10.26
CA PRO A 127 28.02 -39.09 -11.33
C PRO A 127 26.98 -39.75 -12.24
N VAL A 128 26.97 -39.41 -13.53
CA VAL A 128 25.99 -39.96 -14.51
C VAL A 128 26.60 -40.98 -15.47
N TYR A 129 27.93 -41.05 -15.58
CA TYR A 129 28.64 -42.03 -16.39
C TYR A 129 29.92 -42.43 -15.67
N LYS A 130 30.23 -43.73 -15.63
CA LYS A 130 31.47 -44.29 -15.07
C LYS A 130 31.95 -45.40 -16.01
N LYS A 131 33.23 -45.39 -16.38
CA LYS A 131 33.89 -46.45 -17.16
C LYS A 131 35.32 -46.62 -16.67
N ARG A 132 35.79 -47.87 -16.58
CA ARG A 132 37.20 -48.19 -16.30
C ARG A 132 37.71 -49.27 -17.23
N TRP A 133 38.99 -49.24 -17.56
CA TRP A 133 39.67 -50.30 -18.30
C TRP A 133 41.10 -50.44 -17.82
N LYS A 134 41.72 -51.59 -18.09
CA LYS A 134 43.11 -51.87 -17.74
C LYS A 134 44.03 -51.69 -18.94
N ASN A 135 45.27 -51.30 -18.69
CA ASN A 135 46.38 -51.47 -19.62
C ASN A 135 47.53 -52.21 -18.90
N GLU A 136 47.57 -53.53 -19.09
CA GLU A 136 48.58 -54.44 -18.53
C GLU A 136 49.63 -54.89 -19.57
N LYS A 137 49.44 -54.56 -20.85
CA LYS A 137 50.20 -55.12 -22.00
C LYS A 137 50.94 -54.10 -22.86
N HIS A 138 50.58 -52.82 -22.80
CA HIS A 138 51.15 -51.76 -23.64
C HIS A 138 51.70 -50.64 -22.76
N LEU A 139 52.80 -50.93 -22.06
CA LEU A 139 53.52 -49.95 -21.25
C LEU A 139 54.38 -49.05 -22.13
N HIS A 140 54.75 -47.87 -21.62
CA HIS A 140 55.63 -46.87 -22.27
C HIS A 140 55.23 -46.47 -23.72
N THR A 141 53.97 -46.68 -24.09
CA THR A 141 53.43 -46.41 -25.43
C THR A 141 52.14 -45.60 -25.31
N SER A 142 52.02 -44.50 -26.06
CA SER A 142 50.80 -43.69 -26.03
C SER A 142 49.64 -44.47 -26.65
N ARG A 143 48.50 -44.46 -25.97
CA ARG A 143 47.30 -45.21 -26.31
C ARG A 143 46.10 -44.26 -26.32
N THR A 144 45.58 -44.00 -27.51
CA THR A 144 44.26 -43.38 -27.64
C THR A 144 43.17 -44.44 -27.51
N GLN A 145 42.10 -44.08 -26.80
CA GLN A 145 40.89 -44.88 -26.62
C GLN A 145 39.67 -43.98 -26.76
N ILE A 146 38.87 -44.18 -27.81
CA ILE A 146 37.60 -43.48 -27.99
C ILE A 146 36.57 -44.08 -27.03
N VAL A 147 35.81 -43.20 -26.37
CA VAL A 147 34.72 -43.53 -25.46
C VAL A 147 33.48 -42.71 -25.79
N HIS A 148 32.42 -43.41 -26.19
CA HIS A 148 31.08 -42.85 -26.33
C HIS A 148 30.45 -42.69 -24.93
N VAL A 149 30.35 -41.45 -24.46
CA VAL A 149 29.73 -41.09 -23.18
C VAL A 149 28.24 -40.84 -23.43
N LYS A 150 27.38 -41.71 -22.89
CA LYS A 150 25.92 -41.60 -23.06
C LYS A 150 25.29 -40.89 -21.87
N PHE A 151 24.53 -39.83 -22.12
CA PHE A 151 23.89 -39.02 -21.08
C PHE A 151 22.41 -39.39 -20.89
N PRO A 152 21.85 -39.26 -19.67
CA PRO A 152 20.42 -39.42 -19.40
C PRO A 152 19.55 -38.53 -20.30
N SER A 153 18.44 -39.06 -20.86
CA SER A 153 17.58 -38.28 -21.77
C SER A 153 17.03 -36.99 -21.15
N ILE A 154 16.78 -37.00 -19.83
CA ILE A 154 16.32 -35.86 -19.01
C ILE A 154 17.33 -34.68 -18.96
N MET A 155 18.59 -34.88 -19.35
CA MET A 155 19.61 -33.83 -19.47
C MET A 155 19.80 -33.31 -20.91
N VAL A 156 19.31 -34.05 -21.90
CA VAL A 156 19.71 -33.92 -23.32
C VAL A 156 18.57 -33.43 -24.20
N TYR A 157 17.34 -33.78 -23.83
CA TYR A 157 16.12 -33.47 -24.58
C TYR A 157 15.22 -32.52 -23.77
N ARG A 158 14.26 -31.90 -24.45
CA ARG A 158 13.17 -31.11 -23.82
C ARG A 158 12.22 -31.97 -23.00
N ASP A 159 11.38 -31.29 -22.21
CA ASP A 159 10.13 -31.87 -21.72
C ASP A 159 9.23 -32.30 -22.89
N ASP A 160 8.73 -33.53 -22.81
CA ASP A 160 7.69 -34.08 -23.67
C ASP A 160 6.78 -35.02 -22.84
N TYR A 161 5.83 -35.71 -23.48
CA TYR A 161 4.87 -36.57 -22.77
C TYR A 161 5.53 -37.72 -21.99
N PHE A 162 6.66 -38.23 -22.48
CA PHE A 162 7.44 -39.34 -21.94
C PHE A 162 8.65 -38.85 -21.11
N ILE A 163 9.32 -37.78 -21.55
CA ILE A 163 10.39 -37.10 -20.79
C ILE A 163 9.76 -35.97 -19.98
N ARG A 164 9.27 -36.29 -18.79
CA ARG A 164 8.74 -35.27 -17.87
C ARG A 164 9.85 -34.71 -17.00
N HIS A 165 9.86 -33.39 -16.83
CA HIS A 165 10.78 -32.63 -15.98
C HIS A 165 12.24 -32.76 -16.39
N SER A 166 12.56 -32.36 -17.63
CA SER A 166 13.95 -32.20 -18.05
C SER A 166 14.69 -31.24 -17.11
N ILE A 167 15.89 -31.61 -16.70
CA ILE A 167 16.63 -30.89 -15.65
C ILE A 167 17.50 -29.81 -16.27
N SER A 168 17.53 -28.64 -15.63
CA SER A 168 18.57 -27.65 -15.91
C SER A 168 19.92 -28.16 -15.35
N VAL A 169 20.96 -28.09 -16.17
CA VAL A 169 22.29 -28.62 -15.87
C VAL A 169 23.28 -27.47 -15.93
N SER A 170 23.86 -27.11 -14.79
CA SER A 170 24.75 -25.95 -14.66
C SER A 170 26.18 -26.27 -15.10
N ALA A 171 26.65 -27.49 -14.85
CA ALA A 171 27.97 -27.95 -15.30
C ALA A 171 28.00 -29.47 -15.53
N VAL A 172 28.78 -29.91 -16.52
CA VAL A 172 29.18 -31.30 -16.70
C VAL A 172 30.70 -31.37 -16.79
N ILE A 173 31.31 -32.01 -15.79
CA ILE A 173 32.76 -32.23 -15.68
C ILE A 173 33.04 -33.65 -16.13
N LEU A 174 33.79 -33.80 -17.23
CA LEU A 174 34.48 -35.04 -17.54
C LEU A 174 35.79 -35.06 -16.74
N ARG A 175 36.00 -36.10 -15.94
CA ARG A 175 37.29 -36.35 -15.25
C ARG A 175 37.78 -37.75 -15.58
N ALA A 176 39.07 -37.89 -15.86
CA ALA A 176 39.69 -39.20 -16.03
C ALA A 176 41.09 -39.22 -15.42
N TRP A 177 41.49 -40.40 -14.93
CA TRP A 177 42.71 -40.56 -14.15
C TRP A 177 43.27 -41.99 -14.21
N ILE A 178 44.56 -42.09 -13.94
CA ILE A 178 45.35 -43.33 -13.96
C ILE A 178 45.69 -43.73 -12.52
N THR A 179 45.45 -44.99 -12.17
CA THR A 179 45.89 -45.62 -10.92
C THR A 179 46.74 -46.85 -11.23
N HIS A 180 47.93 -46.98 -10.64
CA HIS A 180 48.77 -48.18 -10.78
C HIS A 180 48.16 -49.40 -10.08
N GLN A 181 48.42 -50.57 -10.62
CA GLN A 181 47.92 -51.84 -10.11
C GLN A 181 48.94 -52.49 -9.16
N CYS A 182 48.99 -52.00 -7.92
CA CYS A 182 49.84 -52.55 -6.87
C CYS A 182 49.63 -54.07 -6.68
N SER A 183 50.72 -54.82 -6.54
CA SER A 183 50.68 -56.28 -6.42
C SER A 183 50.33 -56.77 -5.01
N GLY A 184 49.12 -56.45 -4.54
CA GLY A 184 48.53 -56.98 -3.30
C GLY A 184 47.45 -56.08 -2.72
N GLY A 185 46.25 -56.62 -2.49
CA GLY A 185 45.12 -55.92 -1.87
C GLY A 185 43.88 -55.80 -2.76
N ASP A 186 42.70 -55.98 -2.14
CA ASP A 186 41.39 -56.17 -2.77
C ASP A 186 40.95 -55.15 -3.83
N LEU A 187 40.26 -55.67 -4.86
CA LEU A 187 39.60 -54.91 -5.94
C LEU A 187 38.35 -54.09 -5.51
N ASN A 188 38.16 -53.87 -4.20
CA ASN A 188 36.96 -53.27 -3.58
C ASN A 188 37.18 -51.88 -2.96
N VAL A 189 38.29 -51.20 -3.26
CA VAL A 189 38.48 -49.76 -2.95
C VAL A 189 37.35 -48.92 -3.57
N LYS A 190 36.76 -47.97 -2.82
CA LYS A 190 35.62 -47.20 -3.32
C LYS A 190 36.03 -46.29 -4.47
N TRP A 191 35.10 -46.05 -5.38
CA TRP A 191 35.33 -45.26 -6.60
C TRP A 191 35.92 -43.86 -6.34
N GLU A 192 35.57 -43.24 -5.21
CA GLU A 192 36.04 -41.91 -4.80
C GLU A 192 37.47 -41.92 -4.22
N GLU A 193 37.82 -42.96 -3.47
CA GLU A 193 39.16 -43.15 -2.89
C GLU A 193 40.23 -43.32 -4.01
N ASN A 194 39.84 -43.93 -5.14
CA ASN A 194 40.69 -44.10 -6.32
C ASN A 194 41.06 -42.78 -7.02
N LEU A 195 40.33 -41.68 -6.83
CA LEU A 195 40.66 -40.37 -7.44
C LEU A 195 41.76 -39.63 -6.65
N LEU A 196 41.85 -39.89 -5.34
CA LEU A 196 42.89 -39.32 -4.47
C LEU A 196 44.26 -39.96 -4.72
N HIS A 197 44.28 -41.26 -5.04
CA HIS A 197 45.49 -42.05 -5.33
C HIS A 197 45.86 -42.06 -6.82
N ALA A 198 45.41 -41.06 -7.59
CA ALA A 198 45.69 -40.94 -9.02
C ALA A 198 47.14 -40.49 -9.29
N VAL A 199 47.87 -41.24 -10.11
CA VAL A 199 49.24 -40.91 -10.54
C VAL A 199 49.22 -39.80 -11.59
N ALA A 200 48.31 -39.91 -12.57
CA ALA A 200 48.00 -38.85 -13.53
C ALA A 200 46.49 -38.59 -13.53
N LYS A 201 46.07 -37.32 -13.59
CA LYS A 201 44.65 -36.92 -13.61
C LYS A 201 44.46 -35.68 -14.47
N ASN A 202 43.33 -35.61 -15.16
CA ASN A 202 42.95 -34.48 -16.00
C ASN A 202 41.42 -34.31 -15.95
N TYR A 203 40.91 -33.14 -16.35
CA TYR A 203 39.47 -32.87 -16.46
C TYR A 203 39.14 -31.87 -17.58
N THR A 204 37.94 -31.96 -18.12
CA THR A 204 37.37 -30.98 -19.07
C THR A 204 35.91 -30.68 -18.73
N LEU A 205 35.46 -29.48 -19.10
CA LEU A 205 34.07 -29.05 -18.97
C LEU A 205 33.36 -29.21 -20.32
N LEU A 206 32.19 -29.85 -20.33
CA LEU A 206 31.27 -29.81 -21.46
C LEU A 206 30.30 -28.64 -21.29
N LYS A 207 30.06 -27.92 -22.39
CA LYS A 207 29.00 -26.90 -22.47
C LYS A 207 27.64 -27.58 -22.37
N THR A 208 26.84 -27.15 -21.41
CA THR A 208 25.44 -27.58 -21.28
C THR A 208 24.56 -26.80 -22.24
N VAL A 209 23.43 -27.39 -22.61
CA VAL A 209 22.39 -26.75 -23.43
C VAL A 209 21.17 -26.54 -22.52
N PRO A 210 20.60 -25.32 -22.42
CA PRO A 210 19.40 -25.09 -21.61
C PRO A 210 18.22 -25.88 -22.20
N PRO A 211 17.24 -26.32 -21.38
CA PRO A 211 16.06 -27.03 -21.91
C PRO A 211 15.39 -26.29 -23.07
N PHE A 212 15.28 -24.96 -22.97
CA PHE A 212 14.87 -24.02 -24.03
C PHE A 212 15.50 -24.22 -25.44
N GLU A 213 16.66 -24.86 -25.55
CA GLU A 213 17.41 -25.04 -26.81
C GLU A 213 17.60 -26.52 -27.22
N ARG A 214 17.30 -27.48 -26.33
CA ARG A 214 17.49 -28.91 -26.61
C ARG A 214 16.61 -29.41 -27.77
N PRO A 215 16.98 -30.49 -28.48
CA PRO A 215 16.06 -31.18 -29.38
C PRO A 215 14.92 -31.87 -28.60
N PHE A 216 13.83 -32.19 -29.30
CA PHE A 216 12.89 -33.22 -28.84
C PHE A 216 13.50 -34.60 -29.07
N LYS A 217 13.01 -35.63 -28.35
CA LYS A 217 13.44 -37.00 -28.58
C LYS A 217 12.48 -37.71 -29.52
N ASP A 218 13.02 -38.30 -30.58
CA ASP A 218 12.26 -39.24 -31.41
C ASP A 218 11.99 -40.52 -30.61
N HIS A 219 10.76 -40.65 -30.11
CA HIS A 219 10.29 -41.85 -29.42
C HIS A 219 9.81 -42.85 -30.47
N GLN A 220 10.50 -43.99 -30.60
CA GLN A 220 10.08 -45.09 -31.46
C GLN A 220 8.88 -45.82 -30.85
N VAL A 221 7.70 -45.20 -30.96
CA VAL A 221 6.44 -45.68 -30.38
C VAL A 221 5.35 -45.63 -31.45
N CYS A 222 5.11 -46.75 -32.11
CA CYS A 222 3.96 -46.94 -32.99
C CYS A 222 2.68 -47.11 -32.14
N LEU A 223 2.09 -45.99 -31.72
CA LEU A 223 0.73 -45.95 -31.18
C LEU A 223 -0.27 -45.82 -32.34
N GLU A 224 -1.32 -46.63 -32.32
CA GLU A 224 -2.52 -46.37 -33.13
C GLU A 224 -3.29 -45.21 -32.48
N TRP A 225 -3.52 -44.13 -33.25
CA TRP A 225 -3.96 -42.85 -32.70
C TRP A 225 -5.47 -42.82 -32.47
N ASN A 226 -5.89 -43.01 -31.21
CA ASN A 226 -7.27 -42.78 -30.80
C ASN A 226 -7.58 -41.27 -30.72
N LEU A 227 -8.74 -40.84 -31.23
CA LEU A 227 -9.17 -39.44 -31.33
C LEU A 227 -9.11 -38.67 -30.00
N GLY A 228 -9.41 -39.33 -28.86
CA GLY A 228 -9.30 -38.71 -27.54
C GLY A 228 -7.86 -38.29 -27.17
N TYR A 229 -6.84 -38.99 -27.68
CA TYR A 229 -5.44 -38.61 -27.48
C TYR A 229 -5.05 -37.36 -28.30
N ILE A 230 -5.58 -37.22 -29.53
CA ILE A 230 -5.42 -36.01 -30.34
C ILE A 230 -6.09 -34.82 -29.65
N TRP A 231 -7.26 -35.02 -29.03
CA TRP A 231 -7.95 -33.97 -28.28
C TRP A 231 -7.14 -33.53 -27.05
N ASN A 232 -6.59 -34.46 -26.27
CA ASN A 232 -5.75 -34.15 -25.11
C ASN A 232 -4.42 -33.46 -25.50
N LEU A 233 -3.82 -33.85 -26.63
CA LEU A 233 -2.64 -33.17 -27.19
C LEU A 233 -2.95 -31.74 -27.67
N ARG A 234 -4.19 -31.43 -28.03
CA ARG A 234 -4.66 -30.05 -28.31
C ARG A 234 -5.11 -29.30 -27.06
N ALA A 235 -5.60 -30.00 -26.03
CA ALA A 235 -6.02 -29.42 -24.76
C ALA A 235 -4.82 -28.86 -23.97
N ASN A 236 -3.69 -29.58 -23.99
CA ASN A 236 -2.39 -29.02 -23.63
C ASN A 236 -1.92 -28.05 -24.73
N LYS A 237 -2.55 -26.86 -24.78
CA LYS A 237 -1.95 -25.69 -25.43
C LYS A 237 -0.49 -25.58 -24.95
N ILE A 238 0.44 -25.40 -25.89
CA ILE A 238 1.80 -24.99 -25.53
C ILE A 238 1.65 -23.75 -24.63
N PRO A 239 2.16 -23.77 -23.38
CA PRO A 239 2.07 -22.60 -22.53
C PRO A 239 2.86 -21.49 -23.23
N GLN A 240 2.14 -20.48 -23.74
CA GLN A 240 2.76 -19.24 -24.19
C GLN A 240 3.55 -18.74 -22.98
N CYS A 241 4.88 -18.76 -23.10
CA CYS A 241 5.74 -18.38 -22.00
C CYS A 241 5.39 -16.94 -21.64
N PRO A 242 4.93 -16.65 -20.41
CA PRO A 242 4.64 -15.28 -20.03
C PRO A 242 5.92 -14.47 -20.21
N LEU A 243 5.80 -13.31 -20.85
CA LEU A 243 6.91 -12.37 -21.05
C LEU A 243 7.25 -11.73 -19.70
N GLU A 244 7.95 -12.51 -18.88
CA GLU A 244 8.42 -12.15 -17.56
C GLU A 244 9.80 -11.51 -17.69
N ASN A 245 9.82 -10.17 -17.71
CA ASN A 245 11.05 -9.40 -17.80
C ASN A 245 11.88 -9.54 -16.50
N ASP A 246 13.20 -9.49 -16.62
CA ASP A 246 14.12 -9.42 -15.46
C ASP A 246 14.11 -8.03 -14.79
N ALA A 247 13.72 -7.00 -15.53
CA ALA A 247 13.62 -5.62 -15.11
C ALA A 247 12.31 -5.34 -14.34
N VAL A 248 12.44 -5.11 -13.03
CA VAL A 248 11.36 -4.72 -12.13
C VAL A 248 11.41 -3.20 -11.92
N THR A 249 10.29 -2.51 -12.16
CA THR A 249 10.10 -1.12 -11.72
C THR A 249 9.70 -1.15 -10.25
N LEU A 250 10.56 -0.65 -9.36
CA LEU A 250 10.28 -0.57 -7.92
C LEU A 250 9.52 0.71 -7.54
N LEU A 251 9.80 1.81 -8.25
CA LEU A 251 9.13 3.11 -8.09
C LEU A 251 8.93 3.71 -9.48
N SER A 252 7.71 4.15 -9.77
CA SER A 252 7.31 4.75 -11.07
C SER A 252 7.07 6.27 -10.99
N PHE A 253 6.59 6.75 -9.84
CA PHE A 253 6.25 8.14 -9.54
C PHE A 253 7.31 8.80 -8.65
N LEU A 254 7.22 10.13 -8.47
CA LEU A 254 8.10 10.88 -7.57
C LEU A 254 7.74 10.63 -6.09
N TYR A 255 8.69 10.11 -5.30
CA TYR A 255 8.56 10.01 -3.85
C TYR A 255 9.30 11.17 -3.17
N ALA A 256 8.54 12.00 -2.44
CA ALA A 256 9.07 13.07 -1.61
C ALA A 256 9.53 12.52 -0.26
N SER A 257 10.83 12.60 0.02
CA SER A 257 11.44 12.07 1.24
C SER A 257 11.93 13.20 2.14
N SER A 258 11.47 13.18 3.40
CA SER A 258 11.67 14.24 4.38
C SER A 258 12.92 14.09 5.24
N GLY A 259 13.79 13.12 4.94
CA GLY A 259 14.95 12.80 5.77
C GLY A 259 14.63 11.97 7.03
N GLU A 260 13.37 11.61 7.27
CA GLU A 260 12.95 10.93 8.50
C GLU A 260 13.08 9.40 8.46
N ASN A 261 12.79 8.74 9.59
CA ASN A 261 12.95 7.29 9.83
C ASN A 261 11.83 6.44 9.17
N THR A 262 11.39 6.81 7.96
CA THR A 262 10.31 6.15 7.20
C THR A 262 10.59 6.20 5.70
N GLY A 263 10.09 5.21 4.96
CA GLY A 263 10.39 5.02 3.55
C GLY A 263 9.58 3.90 2.93
N ILE A 264 9.81 3.63 1.64
CA ILE A 264 9.04 2.67 0.85
C ILE A 264 9.62 1.26 1.08
N VAL A 265 8.77 0.32 1.52
CA VAL A 265 9.14 -1.09 1.69
C VAL A 265 8.64 -1.90 0.50
N LYS A 266 9.55 -2.50 -0.26
CA LYS A 266 9.28 -3.30 -1.48
C LYS A 266 9.80 -4.73 -1.31
N LYS A 267 9.05 -5.75 -1.74
CA LYS A 267 9.46 -7.17 -1.64
C LYS A 267 9.36 -7.86 -3.00
N PHE A 268 10.45 -8.49 -3.47
CA PHE A 268 10.43 -9.18 -4.77
C PHE A 268 9.66 -10.50 -4.70
N LEU A 269 8.86 -10.74 -5.73
CA LEU A 269 8.25 -12.04 -5.98
C LEU A 269 9.28 -13.00 -6.62
N ARG A 270 9.08 -14.30 -6.42
CA ARG A 270 9.80 -15.35 -7.16
C ARG A 270 9.39 -15.31 -8.63
N PHE A 271 10.30 -15.60 -9.55
CA PHE A 271 9.94 -15.71 -10.98
C PHE A 271 8.93 -16.84 -11.18
N ARG A 272 7.90 -16.60 -12.00
CA ARG A 272 6.94 -17.61 -12.47
C ARG A 272 7.62 -18.60 -13.40
N ASN A 273 8.60 -18.16 -14.19
CA ASN A 273 9.46 -19.00 -14.99
C ASN A 273 10.52 -19.71 -14.13
N ARG A 274 10.41 -21.04 -14.04
CA ARG A 274 11.33 -21.90 -13.29
C ARG A 274 12.79 -21.78 -13.73
N GLU A 275 13.08 -21.52 -15.01
CA GLU A 275 14.48 -21.37 -15.46
C GLU A 275 15.09 -20.04 -15.00
N LEU A 276 14.30 -18.96 -14.96
CA LEU A 276 14.75 -17.68 -14.39
C LEU A 276 14.95 -17.79 -12.87
N GLU A 277 14.02 -18.43 -12.16
CA GLU A 277 14.16 -18.70 -10.72
C GLU A 277 15.35 -19.61 -10.40
N ALA A 278 15.63 -20.63 -11.22
CA ALA A 278 16.81 -21.49 -11.07
C ALA A 278 18.11 -20.72 -11.36
N THR A 279 18.12 -19.88 -12.40
CA THR A 279 19.27 -19.03 -12.76
C THR A 279 19.57 -18.01 -11.65
N ARG A 280 18.53 -17.41 -11.07
CA ARG A 280 18.63 -16.52 -9.90
C ARG A 280 19.25 -17.24 -8.71
N ARG A 281 18.74 -18.42 -8.34
CA ARG A 281 19.26 -19.21 -7.21
C ARG A 281 20.71 -19.65 -7.37
N GLN A 282 21.14 -19.96 -8.60
CA GLN A 282 22.53 -20.31 -8.90
C GLN A 282 23.51 -19.12 -8.78
N ARG A 283 23.01 -17.88 -8.63
CA ARG A 283 23.79 -16.64 -8.52
C ARG A 283 23.74 -15.99 -7.14
N ILE A 284 23.23 -16.69 -6.12
CA ILE A 284 23.16 -16.16 -4.74
C ILE A 284 24.56 -15.84 -4.18
N ASP A 285 25.57 -16.65 -4.52
CA ASP A 285 26.97 -16.44 -4.12
C ASP A 285 27.84 -15.80 -5.22
N TYR A 286 27.22 -15.38 -6.34
CA TYR A 286 27.84 -14.60 -7.42
C TYR A 286 26.77 -13.66 -8.02
N PRO A 287 26.41 -12.56 -7.34
CA PRO A 287 25.32 -11.68 -7.75
C PRO A 287 25.61 -10.97 -9.08
N VAL A 288 24.63 -10.98 -9.99
CA VAL A 288 24.69 -10.27 -11.29
C VAL A 288 23.39 -9.51 -11.51
N PHE A 289 23.39 -8.22 -11.16
CA PHE A 289 22.20 -7.35 -11.21
C PHE A 289 22.58 -5.88 -11.38
N THR A 290 21.62 -5.03 -11.79
CA THR A 290 21.82 -3.58 -11.91
C THR A 290 20.66 -2.81 -11.29
N VAL A 291 20.98 -1.77 -10.52
CA VAL A 291 20.05 -0.78 -10.00
C VAL A 291 20.20 0.51 -10.80
N SER A 292 19.10 1.15 -11.18
CA SER A 292 19.08 2.49 -11.77
C SER A 292 18.03 3.35 -11.07
N LEU A 293 18.45 4.44 -10.44
CA LEU A 293 17.62 5.29 -9.59
C LEU A 293 17.76 6.76 -10.00
N TRP A 294 16.66 7.50 -10.06
CA TRP A 294 16.70 8.96 -10.11
C TRP A 294 16.67 9.57 -8.70
N LEU A 295 17.48 10.60 -8.45
CA LEU A 295 17.58 11.33 -7.19
C LEU A 295 17.62 12.84 -7.42
N TYR A 296 17.07 13.60 -6.49
CA TYR A 296 17.25 15.05 -6.34
C TYR A 296 17.50 15.35 -4.86
N LEU A 297 18.74 15.68 -4.49
CA LEU A 297 19.11 15.99 -3.10
C LEU A 297 18.98 17.49 -2.81
N LEU A 298 18.37 17.84 -1.67
CA LEU A 298 18.32 19.22 -1.18
C LEU A 298 19.54 19.55 -0.31
N HIS A 299 19.87 18.62 0.58
CA HIS A 299 21.00 18.70 1.52
C HIS A 299 21.74 17.35 1.56
N TYR A 300 22.97 17.35 2.08
CA TYR A 300 23.60 16.10 2.51
C TYR A 300 23.01 15.61 3.83
N CYS A 301 23.37 14.39 4.24
CA CYS A 301 22.77 13.76 5.41
C CYS A 301 23.00 14.58 6.69
N LYS A 302 21.96 14.70 7.53
CA LYS A 302 22.03 15.37 8.86
C LYS A 302 22.53 14.45 9.98
N ALA A 303 22.88 13.22 9.65
CA ALA A 303 23.42 12.19 10.53
C ALA A 303 24.54 11.44 9.79
N ASN A 304 25.28 10.58 10.49
CA ASN A 304 26.44 9.88 9.93
C ASN A 304 26.16 9.16 8.58
N LEU A 305 24.96 8.57 8.45
CA LEU A 305 24.48 7.84 7.27
C LEU A 305 22.97 8.02 7.09
N CYS A 306 22.53 8.31 5.85
CA CYS A 306 21.13 8.36 5.44
C CYS A 306 20.82 7.27 4.41
N GLY A 307 19.64 6.65 4.48
CA GLY A 307 19.17 5.62 3.58
C GLY A 307 18.86 6.11 2.17
N ILE A 308 19.45 5.47 1.15
CA ILE A 308 19.03 5.59 -0.25
C ILE A 308 18.28 4.31 -0.65
N LEU A 309 18.99 3.18 -0.67
CA LEU A 309 18.43 1.87 -1.00
C LEU A 309 19.22 0.79 -0.26
N TYR A 310 18.55 -0.03 0.55
CA TYR A 310 19.19 -1.14 1.25
C TYR A 310 18.28 -2.36 1.37
N PHE A 311 18.91 -3.53 1.41
CA PHE A 311 18.26 -4.81 1.68
C PHE A 311 18.31 -5.13 3.17
N VAL A 312 17.19 -5.61 3.71
CA VAL A 312 17.07 -6.16 5.07
C VAL A 312 16.63 -7.61 4.94
N ASP A 313 17.33 -8.53 5.59
CA ASP A 313 17.07 -9.96 5.52
C ASP A 313 15.92 -10.42 6.44
N SER A 314 15.65 -11.74 6.44
CA SER A 314 14.66 -12.38 7.31
C SER A 314 14.96 -12.29 8.81
N ASN A 315 16.18 -11.91 9.20
CA ASN A 315 16.64 -11.76 10.59
C ASN A 315 16.65 -10.28 11.06
N GLU A 316 16.10 -9.36 10.26
CA GLU A 316 16.18 -7.89 10.43
C GLU A 316 17.62 -7.32 10.36
N MET A 317 18.54 -8.01 9.69
CA MET A 317 19.93 -7.58 9.47
C MET A 317 20.12 -6.90 8.10
N TYR A 318 21.04 -5.94 8.03
CA TYR A 318 21.44 -5.32 6.75
C TYR A 318 22.19 -6.32 5.87
N GLY A 319 21.74 -6.47 4.63
CA GLY A 319 22.36 -7.35 3.64
C GLY A 319 22.89 -6.61 2.41
N THR A 320 23.40 -7.38 1.46
CA THR A 320 23.82 -6.88 0.15
C THR A 320 22.59 -6.53 -0.71
N PRO A 321 22.58 -5.42 -1.46
CA PRO A 321 23.39 -4.22 -1.28
C PRO A 321 22.77 -3.31 -0.19
N SER A 322 23.61 -2.57 0.53
CA SER A 322 23.16 -1.49 1.42
C SER A 322 23.84 -0.17 1.04
N VAL A 323 23.07 0.78 0.49
CA VAL A 323 23.55 2.04 -0.09
C VAL A 323 23.03 3.23 0.72
N PHE A 324 23.97 3.99 1.27
CA PHE A 324 23.73 5.13 2.14
C PHE A 324 24.43 6.41 1.62
N LEU A 325 23.94 7.58 2.03
CA LEU A 325 24.57 8.89 1.84
C LEU A 325 25.29 9.32 3.13
N THR A 326 26.50 9.86 3.00
CA THR A 326 27.26 10.44 4.13
C THR A 326 26.99 11.95 4.29
N GLU A 327 27.32 12.52 5.45
CA GLU A 327 27.28 13.97 5.74
C GLU A 327 28.09 14.79 4.73
N GLU A 328 29.20 14.23 4.22
CA GLU A 328 30.06 14.84 3.20
C GLU A 328 29.53 14.64 1.76
N GLY A 329 28.36 14.02 1.56
CA GLY A 329 27.74 13.86 0.23
C GLY A 329 28.31 12.73 -0.64
N HIS A 330 29.21 11.90 -0.11
CA HIS A 330 29.67 10.67 -0.78
C HIS A 330 28.69 9.51 -0.52
N LEU A 331 28.63 8.56 -1.45
CA LEU A 331 27.95 7.28 -1.26
C LEU A 331 28.80 6.34 -0.39
N HIS A 332 28.14 5.63 0.51
CA HIS A 332 28.69 4.55 1.33
C HIS A 332 27.95 3.27 0.99
N ILE A 333 28.67 2.27 0.45
CA ILE A 333 28.10 0.99 0.01
C ILE A 333 28.63 -0.12 0.90
N GLN A 334 27.73 -0.75 1.66
CA GLN A 334 27.98 -1.92 2.51
C GLN A 334 27.46 -3.21 1.83
N MET A 335 28.14 -4.31 2.11
CA MET A 335 27.96 -5.64 1.51
C MET A 335 28.33 -6.74 2.50
N HIS A 336 27.70 -7.91 2.32
CA HIS A 336 28.00 -9.12 3.08
C HIS A 336 28.77 -10.12 2.19
N LEU A 337 29.96 -10.56 2.62
CA LEU A 337 30.76 -11.55 1.88
C LEU A 337 30.21 -12.97 2.05
N VAL A 338 30.46 -13.85 1.07
CA VAL A 338 30.12 -15.29 1.15
C VAL A 338 30.78 -16.02 2.35
N LYS A 339 31.77 -15.41 3.01
CA LYS A 339 32.39 -15.93 4.24
C LYS A 339 31.69 -15.53 5.55
N GLY A 340 30.79 -14.54 5.53
CA GLY A 340 30.15 -13.98 6.72
C GLY A 340 30.79 -12.70 7.28
N ASP A 341 31.85 -12.18 6.63
CA ASP A 341 32.44 -10.88 6.96
C ASP A 341 31.69 -9.75 6.21
N ASP A 342 31.51 -8.59 6.85
CA ASP A 342 30.97 -7.38 6.20
C ASP A 342 32.11 -6.50 5.66
N LEU A 343 31.89 -5.88 4.49
CA LEU A 343 32.75 -4.81 3.96
C LEU A 343 31.93 -3.57 3.60
N ALA A 344 32.57 -2.41 3.67
CA ALA A 344 32.00 -1.14 3.23
C ALA A 344 33.02 -0.26 2.49
N VAL A 345 32.57 0.44 1.45
CA VAL A 345 33.42 1.34 0.64
C VAL A 345 32.70 2.66 0.34
N LYS A 346 33.47 3.75 0.36
CA LYS A 346 33.01 5.12 0.06
C LYS A 346 33.37 5.52 -1.39
N THR A 347 32.51 6.26 -2.09
CA THR A 347 32.85 6.81 -3.42
C THR A 347 33.90 7.92 -3.33
N LYS A 348 34.71 8.08 -4.38
CA LYS A 348 35.71 9.16 -4.51
C LYS A 348 35.08 10.50 -4.88
N PHE A 349 33.91 10.46 -5.52
CA PHE A 349 33.10 11.63 -5.86
C PHE A 349 31.94 11.82 -4.87
N THR A 350 31.48 13.07 -4.78
CA THR A 350 30.27 13.52 -4.06
C THR A 350 29.09 13.63 -5.03
N ILE A 351 27.86 13.56 -4.52
CA ILE A 351 26.65 13.79 -5.30
C ILE A 351 26.34 15.31 -5.38
N PRO A 352 25.91 15.87 -6.52
CA PRO A 352 25.44 17.26 -6.61
C PRO A 352 24.15 17.51 -5.80
N LEU A 353 24.02 18.73 -5.27
CA LEU A 353 22.79 19.21 -4.64
C LEU A 353 21.95 20.05 -5.61
N LYS A 354 20.63 20.02 -5.43
CA LYS A 354 19.61 20.77 -6.20
C LYS A 354 19.58 20.47 -7.71
N GLU A 355 20.12 19.32 -8.11
CA GLU A 355 20.08 18.82 -9.50
C GLU A 355 19.53 17.39 -9.55
N TRP A 356 18.93 17.02 -10.70
CA TRP A 356 18.51 15.65 -10.97
C TRP A 356 19.69 14.79 -11.41
N LEU A 357 19.91 13.69 -10.67
CA LEU A 357 20.93 12.69 -10.92
C LEU A 357 20.27 11.34 -11.28
N ARG A 358 20.81 10.63 -12.27
CA ARG A 358 20.63 9.18 -12.42
C ARG A 358 21.83 8.45 -11.80
N LEU A 359 21.56 7.64 -10.78
CA LEU A 359 22.52 6.77 -10.10
C LEU A 359 22.33 5.33 -10.58
N ASP A 360 23.28 4.84 -11.37
CA ASP A 360 23.33 3.48 -11.86
C ASP A 360 24.40 2.68 -11.10
N ILE A 361 24.01 1.58 -10.46
CA ILE A 361 24.91 0.70 -9.70
C ILE A 361 24.78 -0.72 -10.23
N SER A 362 25.85 -1.21 -10.86
CA SER A 362 25.92 -2.52 -11.51
C SER A 362 26.82 -3.45 -10.69
N PHE A 363 26.33 -4.65 -10.37
CA PHE A 363 26.98 -5.66 -9.54
C PHE A 363 27.26 -6.90 -10.39
N ASN A 364 28.50 -7.39 -10.36
CA ASN A 364 28.97 -8.55 -11.11
C ASN A 364 29.98 -9.34 -10.26
N GLY A 365 29.49 -10.22 -9.39
CA GLY A 365 30.27 -10.89 -8.37
C GLY A 365 31.01 -9.87 -7.49
N GLY A 366 32.28 -10.14 -7.20
CA GLY A 366 33.22 -9.26 -6.50
C GLY A 366 33.53 -7.90 -7.16
N GLN A 367 32.81 -7.48 -8.21
CA GLN A 367 32.98 -6.19 -8.88
C GLN A 367 31.70 -5.36 -8.85
N ILE A 368 31.83 -4.08 -8.43
CA ILE A 368 30.78 -3.06 -8.47
C ILE A 368 31.21 -1.94 -9.42
N VAL A 369 30.30 -1.48 -10.27
CA VAL A 369 30.45 -0.25 -11.07
C VAL A 369 29.38 0.73 -10.63
N VAL A 370 29.79 1.84 -10.03
CA VAL A 370 28.94 2.97 -9.67
C VAL A 370 29.09 4.05 -10.75
N THR A 371 27.98 4.49 -11.34
CA THR A 371 27.93 5.63 -12.26
C THR A 371 26.88 6.62 -11.78
N ALA A 372 27.27 7.88 -11.63
CA ALA A 372 26.39 8.99 -11.24
C ALA A 372 26.38 10.03 -12.37
N SER A 373 25.24 10.21 -13.03
CA SER A 373 25.08 11.05 -14.22
C SER A 373 24.06 12.17 -14.00
N SER A 374 24.36 13.40 -14.45
CA SER A 374 23.45 14.55 -14.43
C SER A 374 23.44 15.31 -15.76
N GLY A 375 22.55 16.30 -15.88
CA GLY A 375 22.30 17.06 -17.11
C GLY A 375 21.20 16.45 -17.98
N GLN A 376 20.73 17.21 -18.99
CA GLN A 376 19.57 16.84 -19.82
C GLN A 376 19.79 15.54 -20.61
N ASP A 377 20.99 15.36 -21.18
CA ASP A 377 21.40 14.18 -21.95
C ASP A 377 22.39 13.27 -21.19
N LEU A 378 22.49 13.43 -19.87
CA LEU A 378 23.35 12.63 -18.95
C LEU A 378 24.87 12.71 -19.25
N GLU A 379 25.33 13.74 -19.99
CA GLU A 379 26.73 13.92 -20.41
C GLU A 379 27.71 14.10 -19.23
N ASN A 380 27.29 14.76 -18.15
CA ASN A 380 28.10 14.94 -16.96
C ASN A 380 28.00 13.66 -16.11
N TYR A 381 29.03 12.80 -16.12
CA TYR A 381 29.03 11.61 -15.28
C TYR A 381 30.35 11.35 -14.54
N HIS A 382 30.21 10.80 -13.34
CA HIS A 382 31.31 10.23 -12.56
C HIS A 382 31.14 8.72 -12.50
N ASN A 383 32.18 7.98 -12.90
CA ASN A 383 32.22 6.53 -12.79
C ASN A 383 33.27 6.07 -11.78
N GLN A 384 32.98 4.99 -11.07
CA GLN A 384 33.92 4.32 -10.17
C GLN A 384 33.69 2.81 -10.20
N THR A 385 34.68 2.09 -10.69
CA THR A 385 34.79 0.64 -10.53
C THR A 385 35.44 0.33 -9.18
N ILE A 386 34.84 -0.59 -8.42
CA ILE A 386 35.32 -1.07 -7.14
C ILE A 386 35.42 -2.60 -7.25
N SER A 387 36.64 -3.13 -7.14
CA SER A 387 36.90 -4.57 -7.24
C SER A 387 37.40 -5.12 -5.91
N PHE A 388 36.76 -6.20 -5.48
CA PHE A 388 37.04 -6.92 -4.24
C PHE A 388 37.75 -8.23 -4.57
N ARG A 389 38.27 -8.92 -3.54
CA ARG A 389 38.98 -10.21 -3.72
C ARG A 389 38.06 -11.43 -3.66
N GLU A 390 36.83 -11.24 -3.21
CA GLU A 390 35.86 -12.28 -2.86
C GLU A 390 34.47 -11.81 -3.25
N ASP A 391 33.59 -12.76 -3.59
CA ASP A 391 32.22 -12.49 -4.00
C ASP A 391 31.27 -12.26 -2.81
N PHE A 392 30.10 -11.67 -3.09
CA PHE A 392 29.12 -11.26 -2.09
C PHE A 392 27.97 -12.25 -2.02
N HIS A 393 27.43 -12.46 -0.82
CA HIS A 393 26.20 -13.23 -0.67
C HIS A 393 24.99 -12.32 -0.89
N TYR A 394 24.02 -12.79 -1.68
CA TYR A 394 22.81 -12.04 -2.01
C TYR A 394 21.59 -12.93 -2.25
N ASN A 395 20.61 -12.87 -1.35
CA ASN A 395 19.37 -13.64 -1.43
C ASN A 395 18.14 -12.71 -1.50
N ASP A 396 17.82 -12.23 -2.69
CA ASP A 396 16.68 -11.33 -2.97
C ASP A 396 15.28 -11.94 -2.74
N THR A 397 15.20 -13.15 -2.17
CA THR A 397 13.95 -13.84 -1.84
C THR A 397 13.68 -14.04 -0.35
N ASP A 398 14.60 -13.68 0.54
CA ASP A 398 14.46 -13.87 1.99
C ASP A 398 14.74 -12.59 2.77
N GLY A 399 13.91 -11.58 2.52
CA GLY A 399 14.05 -10.23 3.06
C GLY A 399 13.18 -9.23 2.31
N TYR A 400 13.49 -7.94 2.42
CA TYR A 400 12.80 -6.85 1.72
C TYR A 400 13.76 -5.67 1.48
N PHE A 401 13.41 -4.83 0.50
CA PHE A 401 14.11 -3.59 0.18
C PHE A 401 13.45 -2.39 0.85
N ILE A 402 14.27 -1.45 1.31
CA ILE A 402 13.82 -0.14 1.78
C ILE A 402 14.41 0.94 0.89
N ILE A 403 13.57 1.86 0.44
CA ILE A 403 13.94 3.07 -0.31
C ILE A 403 13.71 4.28 0.61
N GLY A 404 14.75 5.07 0.87
CA GLY A 404 14.70 6.14 1.86
C GLY A 404 14.89 5.63 3.30
N GLY A 405 14.12 6.17 4.24
CA GLY A 405 14.28 5.91 5.67
C GLY A 405 13.66 4.60 6.17
N SER A 406 14.02 4.22 7.38
CA SER A 406 13.35 3.19 8.18
C SER A 406 13.50 3.49 9.66
N ARG A 407 12.81 2.72 10.50
CA ARG A 407 12.88 2.78 11.97
C ARG A 407 14.31 2.81 12.54
N TYR A 408 15.30 2.30 11.79
CA TYR A 408 16.70 2.20 12.18
C TYR A 408 17.62 3.27 11.55
N VAL A 409 17.25 3.85 10.39
CA VAL A 409 18.10 4.78 9.61
C VAL A 409 17.25 5.90 8.98
N ALA A 410 17.65 7.15 9.19
CA ALA A 410 17.06 8.34 8.57
C ALA A 410 17.11 8.28 7.03
N GLY A 411 16.08 8.78 6.34
CA GLY A 411 16.09 8.94 4.89
C GLY A 411 16.99 10.08 4.41
N ILE A 412 17.07 10.29 3.09
CA ILE A 412 17.65 11.51 2.51
C ILE A 412 16.60 12.64 2.40
N GLU A 413 17.03 13.91 2.41
CA GLU A 413 16.15 15.05 2.17
C GLU A 413 16.10 15.42 0.69
N GLY A 414 14.93 15.22 0.06
CA GLY A 414 14.72 15.51 -1.35
C GLY A 414 13.72 14.57 -2.00
N PHE A 415 13.98 14.15 -3.25
CA PHE A 415 13.06 13.35 -4.05
C PHE A 415 13.74 12.14 -4.67
N PHE A 416 13.06 11.00 -4.60
CA PHE A 416 13.37 9.81 -5.39
C PHE A 416 12.48 9.81 -6.64
N GLY A 417 13.08 9.58 -7.81
CA GLY A 417 12.36 9.35 -9.06
C GLY A 417 12.38 7.87 -9.48
N PRO A 418 12.09 7.58 -10.76
CA PRO A 418 11.93 6.20 -11.24
C PRO A 418 13.09 5.28 -10.88
N LEU A 419 12.77 4.18 -10.20
CA LEU A 419 13.71 3.15 -9.75
C LEU A 419 13.46 1.86 -10.53
N LYS A 420 14.47 1.42 -11.29
CA LYS A 420 14.46 0.13 -11.99
C LYS A 420 15.55 -0.79 -11.46
N TYR A 421 15.20 -2.07 -11.37
CA TYR A 421 16.05 -3.12 -10.85
C TYR A 421 16.10 -4.29 -11.86
N TYR A 422 17.25 -4.52 -12.47
CA TYR A 422 17.50 -5.56 -13.48
C TYR A 422 18.06 -6.81 -12.77
N ARG A 423 17.23 -7.83 -12.57
CA ARG A 423 17.53 -8.94 -11.63
C ARG A 423 18.62 -9.91 -12.09
N LEU A 424 18.91 -10.00 -13.38
CA LEU A 424 19.79 -11.03 -13.95
C LEU A 424 20.93 -10.48 -14.82
N HIS A 425 21.09 -9.15 -14.88
CA HIS A 425 22.04 -8.51 -15.78
C HIS A 425 22.85 -7.40 -15.08
N ALA A 426 24.18 -7.47 -15.23
CA ALA A 426 25.09 -6.36 -15.01
C ALA A 426 25.17 -5.56 -16.31
N LEU A 427 24.52 -4.40 -16.37
CA LEU A 427 24.40 -3.56 -17.57
C LEU A 427 25.41 -2.41 -17.53
N HIS A 428 25.87 -2.00 -18.72
CA HIS A 428 26.61 -0.75 -18.91
C HIS A 428 25.63 0.44 -18.97
N PRO A 429 25.95 1.65 -18.46
CA PRO A 429 25.00 2.78 -18.40
C PRO A 429 24.30 3.15 -19.73
N ALA A 430 24.94 2.89 -20.87
CA ALA A 430 24.36 3.09 -22.21
C ALA A 430 23.27 2.07 -22.60
N GLN A 431 23.14 0.96 -21.88
CA GLN A 431 22.11 -0.07 -22.04
C GLN A 431 20.92 0.12 -21.08
N ILE A 432 21.06 1.02 -20.10
CA ILE A 432 20.07 1.23 -19.04
C ILE A 432 18.98 2.20 -19.52
N PHE A 433 17.81 1.67 -19.85
CA PHE A 433 16.63 2.46 -20.23
C PHE A 433 15.75 2.79 -19.00
N ASN A 434 16.18 3.80 -18.24
CA ASN A 434 15.41 4.37 -17.14
C ASN A 434 15.18 5.89 -17.34
N PRO A 435 14.20 6.31 -18.17
CA PRO A 435 13.88 7.72 -18.36
C PRO A 435 13.12 8.30 -17.16
N LEU A 436 13.41 9.57 -16.84
CA LEU A 436 12.59 10.36 -15.92
C LEU A 436 11.24 10.65 -16.60
N LEU A 437 10.18 9.96 -16.16
CA LEU A 437 8.87 9.97 -16.83
C LEU A 437 8.20 11.35 -16.78
N GLU A 438 8.21 11.99 -15.61
CA GLU A 438 7.49 13.24 -15.34
C GLU A 438 8.39 14.47 -15.49
N LYS A 439 9.03 14.62 -16.67
CA LYS A 439 10.00 15.69 -16.95
C LYS A 439 9.51 17.08 -16.53
N GLN A 440 8.26 17.41 -16.86
CA GLN A 440 7.66 18.71 -16.52
C GLN A 440 7.59 18.94 -15.00
N LEU A 441 7.22 17.92 -14.21
CA LEU A 441 7.13 18.05 -12.75
C LEU A 441 8.53 18.10 -12.12
N ALA A 442 9.48 17.32 -12.63
CA ALA A 442 10.88 17.38 -12.26
C ALA A 442 11.53 18.75 -12.55
N GLU A 443 11.19 19.38 -13.67
CA GLU A 443 11.59 20.75 -14.03
C GLU A 443 10.95 21.78 -13.10
N GLN A 444 9.65 21.65 -12.79
CA GLN A 444 8.98 22.53 -11.81
C GLN A 444 9.60 22.43 -10.40
N ILE A 445 10.00 21.23 -9.97
CA ILE A 445 10.73 21.03 -8.70
C ILE A 445 12.07 21.79 -8.71
N LYS A 446 12.85 21.72 -9.79
CA LYS A 446 14.10 22.48 -9.92
C LYS A 446 13.85 23.99 -9.85
N LEU A 447 12.91 24.50 -10.66
CA LEU A 447 12.56 25.93 -10.71
C LEU A 447 12.03 26.45 -9.35
N TYR A 448 11.29 25.63 -8.60
CA TYR A 448 10.83 25.96 -7.25
C TYR A 448 12.02 26.15 -6.30
N TYR A 449 12.95 25.18 -6.21
CA TYR A 449 14.09 25.29 -5.29
C TYR A 449 15.15 26.32 -5.71
N GLU A 450 15.21 26.69 -7.00
CA GLU A 450 15.96 27.85 -7.49
C GLU A 450 15.32 29.16 -6.99
N ARG A 451 14.01 29.38 -7.21
CA ARG A 451 13.28 30.55 -6.66
C ARG A 451 13.41 30.64 -5.14
N CYS A 452 13.29 29.53 -4.44
CA CYS A 452 13.36 29.53 -2.99
C CYS A 452 14.77 29.86 -2.47
N GLY A 453 15.83 29.63 -3.25
CA GLY A 453 17.16 30.17 -2.95
C GLY A 453 17.16 31.70 -2.87
N GLU A 454 16.59 32.37 -3.88
CA GLU A 454 16.47 33.85 -3.89
C GLU A 454 15.63 34.37 -2.70
N VAL A 455 14.51 33.71 -2.39
CA VAL A 455 13.63 34.09 -1.28
C VAL A 455 14.33 33.92 0.07
N GLN A 456 15.02 32.79 0.30
CA GLN A 456 15.75 32.52 1.53
C GLN A 456 16.93 33.50 1.71
N GLU A 457 17.65 33.84 0.64
CA GLU A 457 18.70 34.87 0.67
C GLU A 457 18.12 36.23 1.10
N ILE A 458 17.05 36.69 0.44
CA ILE A 458 16.37 37.95 0.75
C ILE A 458 15.96 38.03 2.23
N VAL A 459 15.36 36.96 2.76
CA VAL A 459 14.92 36.88 4.17
C VAL A 459 16.11 36.81 5.13
N SER A 460 17.17 36.08 4.82
CA SER A 460 18.38 36.03 5.65
C SER A 460 19.11 37.38 5.77
N VAL A 461 19.13 38.17 4.69
CA VAL A 461 19.65 39.55 4.69
C VAL A 461 18.74 40.48 5.49
N TYR A 462 17.41 40.29 5.43
CA TYR A 462 16.47 41.04 6.27
C TYR A 462 16.65 40.73 7.77
N THR A 463 16.66 39.45 8.16
CA THR A 463 16.76 39.05 9.58
C THR A 463 18.10 39.45 10.19
N SER A 464 19.21 39.24 9.49
CA SER A 464 20.55 39.63 9.96
C SER A 464 20.75 41.14 10.10
N THR A 465 20.12 41.96 9.25
CA THR A 465 20.17 43.42 9.39
C THR A 465 19.27 43.95 10.50
N VAL A 466 18.12 43.31 10.77
CA VAL A 466 17.29 43.58 11.95
C VAL A 466 18.02 43.21 13.24
N GLN A 467 18.67 42.04 13.31
CA GLN A 467 19.49 41.61 14.46
C GLN A 467 20.60 42.61 14.82
N GLN A 468 21.23 43.24 13.81
CA GLN A 468 22.25 44.27 14.02
C GLN A 468 21.66 45.65 14.41
N GLY A 469 20.36 45.86 14.20
CA GLY A 469 19.65 47.13 14.39
C GLY A 469 18.87 47.22 15.70
N SER A 470 19.53 47.06 16.86
CA SER A 470 18.88 47.10 18.19
C SER A 470 18.33 48.48 18.61
N GLY A 471 18.39 49.49 17.75
CA GLY A 471 17.68 50.76 17.87
C GLY A 471 16.72 50.90 16.69
N ARG A 472 15.47 51.33 16.97
CA ARG A 472 14.37 51.38 15.99
C ARG A 472 14.83 51.82 14.59
N PRO A 473 14.60 51.02 13.53
CA PRO A 473 14.75 51.50 12.17
C PRO A 473 13.61 52.49 11.90
N GLU A 474 13.85 53.79 12.13
CA GLU A 474 13.00 54.84 11.62
C GLU A 474 12.89 54.66 10.11
N ALA A 475 11.66 54.49 9.62
CA ALA A 475 11.41 54.14 8.23
C ALA A 475 12.00 55.21 7.31
N CYS A 476 13.12 54.89 6.65
CA CYS A 476 13.90 55.83 5.84
C CYS A 476 13.25 56.03 4.46
N GLY A 477 11.95 56.35 4.46
CA GLY A 477 11.06 56.47 3.30
C GLY A 477 10.18 57.72 3.40
N LEU A 478 9.85 58.27 2.23
CA LEU A 478 9.19 59.57 2.01
C LEU A 478 10.03 60.81 2.43
N ARG A 479 10.02 61.83 1.57
CA ARG A 479 10.65 63.13 1.83
C ARG A 479 9.87 63.86 2.93
N ASN A 480 10.43 63.92 4.13
CA ASN A 480 9.95 64.80 5.19
C ASN A 480 10.91 65.99 5.33
N SER A 481 10.41 67.22 5.16
CA SER A 481 11.19 68.46 5.23
C SER A 481 11.97 68.61 6.55
N TYR A 482 11.45 68.01 7.63
CA TYR A 482 12.11 67.97 8.94
C TYR A 482 13.40 67.16 8.92
N LEU A 483 13.45 66.05 8.18
CA LEU A 483 14.64 65.20 8.07
C LEU A 483 15.75 65.85 7.23
N ASP A 484 15.43 66.67 6.22
CA ASP A 484 16.45 67.42 5.48
C ASP A 484 17.02 68.60 6.29
N LEU A 485 16.23 69.21 7.20
CA LEU A 485 16.75 70.12 8.23
C LEU A 485 17.67 69.37 9.21
N GLN A 486 17.28 68.18 9.66
CA GLN A 486 18.07 67.34 10.56
C GLN A 486 19.36 66.82 9.90
N ARG A 487 19.39 66.62 8.57
CA ARG A 487 20.62 66.35 7.80
C ARG A 487 21.54 67.55 7.67
N ARG A 488 21.01 68.79 7.65
CA ARG A 488 21.83 70.01 7.58
C ARG A 488 22.46 70.42 8.91
N TYR A 489 21.80 70.11 10.03
CA TYR A 489 22.20 70.66 11.35
C TYR A 489 22.34 69.60 12.47
N GLY A 490 22.00 68.33 12.21
CA GLY A 490 22.15 67.21 13.15
C GLY A 490 23.35 66.31 12.84
N ARG A 491 23.66 65.41 13.77
CA ARG A 491 24.64 64.33 13.52
C ARG A 491 24.10 63.37 12.44
N PRO A 492 24.95 62.80 11.58
CA PRO A 492 24.49 61.92 10.50
C PRO A 492 23.86 60.64 11.04
N SER A 493 22.53 60.54 10.93
CA SER A 493 21.79 59.30 11.14
C SER A 493 22.11 58.33 9.99
N THR A 494 22.92 57.31 10.28
CA THR A 494 23.34 56.32 9.28
C THR A 494 22.22 55.32 8.96
N CYS A 495 21.22 55.75 8.18
CA CYS A 495 20.32 54.83 7.49
C CYS A 495 21.16 53.91 6.60
N ARG A 496 21.43 52.68 7.05
CA ARG A 496 21.93 51.62 6.17
C ARG A 496 20.76 51.18 5.28
N ALA A 497 20.85 51.42 3.98
CA ALA A 497 19.96 50.78 3.03
C ALA A 497 20.24 49.28 3.00
N PHE A 498 19.20 48.45 2.88
CA PHE A 498 19.37 47.01 2.70
C PHE A 498 20.21 46.73 1.43
N PRO A 499 21.21 45.83 1.48
CA PRO A 499 22.19 45.62 0.41
C PRO A 499 21.66 44.75 -0.75
N TRP A 500 20.35 44.72 -1.00
CA TRP A 500 19.75 43.93 -2.07
C TRP A 500 19.98 44.55 -3.44
N GLU A 501 20.18 43.73 -4.46
CA GLU A 501 20.27 44.21 -5.84
C GLU A 501 18.97 44.85 -6.35
N LYS A 502 19.10 45.64 -7.42
CA LYS A 502 17.95 46.33 -8.04
C LYS A 502 17.03 45.35 -8.77
N GLU A 503 17.57 44.29 -9.35
CA GLU A 503 16.80 43.30 -10.10
C GLU A 503 15.98 42.38 -9.19
N LEU A 504 16.60 41.81 -8.14
CA LEU A 504 15.89 41.06 -7.10
C LEU A 504 14.72 41.88 -6.53
N ARG A 505 14.94 43.18 -6.25
CA ARG A 505 13.89 44.12 -5.81
C ARG A 505 12.78 44.41 -6.81
N ALA A 506 13.01 44.22 -8.12
CA ALA A 506 11.96 44.27 -9.12
C ALA A 506 11.19 42.93 -9.18
N ARG A 507 11.91 41.81 -9.10
CA ARG A 507 11.37 40.44 -9.21
C ARG A 507 10.48 40.06 -8.03
N HIS A 508 10.94 40.28 -6.79
CA HIS A 508 10.25 39.88 -5.55
C HIS A 508 9.58 41.06 -4.82
N ARG A 509 8.98 42.00 -5.56
CA ARG A 509 8.45 43.26 -5.00
C ARG A 509 7.43 43.06 -3.85
N SER A 510 6.60 42.01 -3.92
CA SER A 510 5.64 41.63 -2.88
C SER A 510 6.33 41.26 -1.56
N LEU A 511 7.36 40.40 -1.63
CA LEU A 511 8.16 39.95 -0.50
C LEU A 511 8.80 41.13 0.24
N PHE A 512 9.41 42.07 -0.50
CA PHE A 512 10.02 43.26 0.12
C PHE A 512 9.00 44.14 0.84
N GLN A 513 7.81 44.34 0.26
CA GLN A 513 6.75 45.07 0.95
C GLN A 513 6.26 44.30 2.19
N ALA A 514 6.07 42.99 2.09
CA ALA A 514 5.65 42.14 3.20
C ALA A 514 6.62 42.19 4.39
N LEU A 515 7.93 42.11 4.13
CA LEU A 515 8.99 42.21 5.14
C LEU A 515 9.01 43.60 5.80
N LEU A 516 8.89 44.68 5.02
CA LEU A 516 8.82 46.04 5.58
C LEU A 516 7.56 46.26 6.43
N GLU A 517 6.42 45.67 6.05
CA GLU A 517 5.17 45.71 6.84
C GLU A 517 5.20 44.88 8.13
N MET A 518 6.10 43.89 8.26
CA MET A 518 6.10 42.96 9.41
C MET A 518 6.89 43.44 10.64
N GLY A 519 7.78 44.44 10.49
CA GLY A 519 8.35 45.21 11.60
C GLY A 519 8.93 44.37 12.75
N LEU A 520 9.77 43.37 12.46
CA LEU A 520 10.28 42.43 13.47
C LEU A 520 11.02 43.15 14.62
N VAL A 521 10.56 42.90 15.85
CA VAL A 521 11.14 43.46 17.09
C VAL A 521 12.14 42.50 17.75
N THR A 522 11.93 41.20 17.57
CA THR A 522 12.77 40.11 18.11
C THR A 522 12.95 39.05 17.03
N VAL A 523 14.16 38.50 16.93
CA VAL A 523 14.54 37.49 15.92
C VAL A 523 15.48 36.46 16.59
N PRO A 524 15.33 35.15 16.36
CA PRO A 524 16.23 34.11 16.84
C PRO A 524 17.68 34.33 16.42
N ARG A 525 18.64 33.75 17.16
CA ARG A 525 20.08 33.85 16.82
C ARG A 525 20.50 32.94 15.66
N SER A 526 19.75 31.89 15.39
CA SER A 526 19.99 30.94 14.30
C SER A 526 19.36 31.47 13.01
N GLN A 527 20.13 31.47 11.92
CA GLN A 527 19.68 32.02 10.63
C GLN A 527 18.50 31.20 10.06
N ASN A 528 18.61 29.86 10.06
CA ASN A 528 17.57 28.99 9.51
C ASN A 528 16.24 29.09 10.30
N GLU A 529 16.32 29.15 11.63
CA GLU A 529 15.14 29.38 12.49
C GLU A 529 14.50 30.75 12.19
N SER A 530 15.32 31.80 11.98
CA SER A 530 14.80 33.13 11.67
C SER A 530 14.09 33.21 10.31
N VAL A 531 14.52 32.43 9.31
CA VAL A 531 13.84 32.32 8.01
C VAL A 531 12.53 31.57 8.17
N LEU A 532 12.52 30.45 8.88
CA LEU A 532 11.32 29.66 9.13
C LEU A 532 10.25 30.44 9.92
N GLU A 533 10.65 31.19 10.96
CA GLU A 533 9.73 32.02 11.73
C GLU A 533 9.11 33.14 10.89
N VAL A 534 9.89 33.76 10.00
CA VAL A 534 9.37 34.75 9.05
C VAL A 534 8.37 34.12 8.09
N GLY A 535 8.63 32.89 7.61
CA GLY A 535 7.65 32.10 6.84
C GLY A 535 6.36 31.83 7.61
N GLY A 536 6.48 31.45 8.89
CA GLY A 536 5.33 31.26 9.79
C GLY A 536 4.49 32.53 9.94
N ARG A 537 5.11 33.67 10.24
CA ARG A 537 4.43 34.98 10.35
C ARG A 537 3.78 35.43 9.03
N MET A 538 4.39 35.13 7.88
CA MET A 538 3.77 35.34 6.57
C MET A 538 2.52 34.48 6.39
N PHE A 539 2.59 33.19 6.75
CA PHE A 539 1.46 32.26 6.71
C PHE A 539 0.33 32.67 7.67
N GLU A 540 0.62 33.09 8.89
CA GLU A 540 -0.38 33.62 9.84
C GLU A 540 -1.10 34.85 9.25
N LYS A 541 -0.35 35.80 8.68
CA LYS A 541 -0.90 37.00 8.03
C LYS A 541 -1.71 36.65 6.77
N ALA A 542 -1.36 35.58 6.07
CA ALA A 542 -2.10 35.02 4.94
C ALA A 542 -3.42 34.36 5.40
N VAL A 543 -3.36 33.39 6.30
CA VAL A 543 -4.55 32.67 6.82
C VAL A 543 -5.52 33.62 7.52
N LYS A 544 -5.04 34.62 8.26
CA LYS A 544 -5.91 35.64 8.88
C LYS A 544 -6.66 36.54 7.87
N ARG A 545 -6.18 36.65 6.62
CA ARG A 545 -6.95 37.27 5.52
C ARG A 545 -7.97 36.30 4.93
N LEU A 546 -7.59 35.02 4.78
CA LEU A 546 -8.47 33.96 4.27
C LEU A 546 -9.65 33.65 5.22
N SER A 547 -9.45 33.77 6.54
CA SER A 547 -10.47 33.66 7.58
C SER A 547 -11.28 34.96 7.80
N SER A 548 -11.28 35.88 6.84
CA SER A 548 -12.16 37.06 6.90
C SER A 548 -13.45 36.81 6.13
N VAL A 549 -14.48 37.63 6.35
CA VAL A 549 -15.82 37.44 5.76
C VAL A 549 -15.79 37.35 4.22
N ASP A 550 -14.88 38.06 3.56
CA ASP A 550 -14.64 37.99 2.10
C ASP A 550 -13.28 37.31 1.76
N GLY A 551 -12.72 36.52 2.67
CA GLY A 551 -11.34 36.05 2.60
C GLY A 551 -11.03 35.17 1.39
N LEU A 552 -11.99 34.35 0.93
CA LEU A 552 -11.82 33.54 -0.28
C LEU A 552 -11.66 34.41 -1.54
N HIS A 553 -12.32 35.58 -1.64
CA HIS A 553 -12.09 36.52 -2.75
C HIS A 553 -10.65 37.03 -2.81
N GLN A 554 -9.95 37.07 -1.68
CA GLN A 554 -8.58 37.58 -1.58
C GLN A 554 -7.50 36.54 -1.89
N ILE A 555 -7.84 35.26 -2.14
CA ILE A 555 -6.87 34.16 -2.37
C ILE A 555 -5.80 34.55 -3.41
N SER A 556 -6.18 35.15 -4.55
CA SER A 556 -5.24 35.56 -5.59
C SER A 556 -4.17 36.57 -5.11
N SER A 557 -4.49 37.39 -4.10
CA SER A 557 -3.55 38.31 -3.45
C SER A 557 -2.74 37.65 -2.32
N VAL A 558 -3.18 36.50 -1.82
CA VAL A 558 -2.58 35.74 -0.71
C VAL A 558 -1.64 34.64 -1.21
N VAL A 559 -1.90 34.05 -2.38
CA VAL A 559 -1.05 33.03 -3.04
C VAL A 559 0.44 33.42 -3.07
N PRO A 560 0.86 34.66 -3.41
CA PRO A 560 2.26 35.05 -3.34
C PRO A 560 2.87 34.94 -1.93
N PHE A 561 2.15 35.34 -0.88
CA PHE A 561 2.60 35.21 0.52
C PHE A 561 2.75 33.75 0.93
N LEU A 562 1.86 32.86 0.47
CA LEU A 562 1.96 31.43 0.71
C LEU A 562 3.13 30.80 -0.05
N MET A 563 3.42 31.25 -1.28
CA MET A 563 4.58 30.78 -2.04
C MET A 563 5.90 31.20 -1.37
N ASP A 564 5.98 32.46 -0.91
CA ASP A 564 7.17 32.97 -0.24
C ASP A 564 7.36 32.31 1.14
N ALA A 565 6.28 32.06 1.89
CA ALA A 565 6.30 31.29 3.14
C ALA A 565 6.70 29.82 2.94
N SER A 566 6.18 29.19 1.88
CA SER A 566 6.56 27.84 1.43
C SER A 566 8.07 27.78 1.15
N CYS A 567 8.61 28.76 0.40
CA CYS A 567 10.05 28.88 0.18
C CYS A 567 10.88 29.14 1.43
N CYS A 568 10.31 29.73 2.49
CA CYS A 568 10.96 29.86 3.80
C CYS A 568 10.98 28.55 4.61
N GLY A 569 10.51 27.43 4.05
CA GLY A 569 10.40 26.14 4.74
C GLY A 569 9.15 25.99 5.61
N TYR A 570 8.18 26.91 5.53
CA TYR A 570 6.94 26.81 6.29
C TYR A 570 5.90 25.98 5.52
N HIS A 571 6.11 24.65 5.50
CA HIS A 571 5.44 23.74 4.56
C HIS A 571 3.91 23.62 4.69
N LYS A 572 3.30 24.08 5.79
CA LYS A 572 1.83 24.29 5.86
C LYS A 572 1.33 25.21 4.73
N ALA A 573 2.14 26.19 4.31
CA ALA A 573 1.84 27.05 3.18
C ALA A 573 1.87 26.30 1.84
N SER A 574 2.77 25.32 1.69
CA SER A 574 2.79 24.41 0.54
C SER A 574 1.48 23.63 0.45
N TYR A 575 0.99 23.07 1.56
CA TYR A 575 -0.27 22.31 1.54
C TYR A 575 -1.49 23.15 1.10
N TYR A 576 -1.61 24.38 1.60
CA TYR A 576 -2.67 25.30 1.18
C TYR A 576 -2.61 25.57 -0.34
N LEU A 577 -1.42 25.82 -0.89
CA LEU A 577 -1.24 26.02 -2.33
C LEU A 577 -1.62 24.77 -3.13
N ALA A 578 -1.21 23.58 -2.68
CA ALA A 578 -1.55 22.32 -3.33
C ALA A 578 -3.07 22.16 -3.48
N VAL A 579 -3.80 22.31 -2.37
CA VAL A 579 -5.26 22.21 -2.35
C VAL A 579 -5.92 23.29 -3.22
N PHE A 580 -5.41 24.53 -3.21
CA PHE A 580 -5.94 25.60 -4.07
C PHE A 580 -5.79 25.26 -5.56
N TYR A 581 -4.67 24.67 -5.98
CA TYR A 581 -4.43 24.29 -7.37
C TYR A 581 -5.11 22.96 -7.78
N GLU A 582 -5.21 21.97 -6.89
CA GLU A 582 -5.86 20.67 -7.15
C GLU A 582 -7.40 20.82 -7.27
N THR A 583 -8.01 21.67 -6.43
CA THR A 583 -9.46 21.93 -6.40
C THR A 583 -9.89 23.17 -7.20
N GLY A 584 -8.95 24.05 -7.54
CA GLY A 584 -9.23 25.32 -8.20
C GLY A 584 -9.93 26.34 -7.28
N LEU A 585 -9.52 26.45 -6.00
CA LEU A 585 -10.16 27.33 -5.01
C LEU A 585 -9.83 28.81 -5.28
N ASN A 586 -10.69 29.52 -6.01
CA ASN A 586 -10.52 30.88 -6.52
C ASN A 586 -9.20 31.11 -7.30
N VAL A 587 -8.69 30.04 -7.90
CA VAL A 587 -7.43 29.96 -8.66
C VAL A 587 -7.70 29.00 -9.83
N PRO A 588 -7.21 29.24 -11.06
CA PRO A 588 -7.34 28.28 -12.15
C PRO A 588 -6.72 26.93 -11.74
N ARG A 589 -7.48 25.84 -11.94
CA ARG A 589 -7.06 24.48 -11.59
C ARG A 589 -5.81 24.08 -12.39
N ASP A 590 -4.69 23.89 -11.69
CA ASP A 590 -3.42 23.47 -12.27
C ASP A 590 -2.91 22.23 -11.54
N GLN A 591 -3.04 21.08 -12.20
CA GLN A 591 -2.70 19.80 -11.59
C GLN A 591 -1.19 19.59 -11.45
N LEU A 592 -0.36 20.29 -12.24
CA LEU A 592 1.10 20.22 -12.15
C LEU A 592 1.60 21.03 -10.94
N GLN A 593 1.03 22.23 -10.72
CA GLN A 593 1.30 23.01 -9.51
C GLN A 593 0.72 22.32 -8.26
N GLY A 594 -0.46 21.70 -8.35
CA GLY A 594 -1.04 20.88 -7.30
C GLY A 594 -0.07 19.78 -6.83
N MET A 595 0.37 18.93 -7.78
CA MET A 595 1.37 17.88 -7.53
C MET A 595 2.70 18.42 -6.99
N LEU A 596 3.22 19.53 -7.54
CA LEU A 596 4.43 20.19 -7.05
C LEU A 596 4.31 20.56 -5.57
N TYR A 597 3.25 21.28 -5.18
CA TYR A 597 3.09 21.74 -3.81
C TYR A 597 2.73 20.62 -2.83
N SER A 598 1.99 19.59 -3.28
CA SER A 598 1.77 18.35 -2.50
C SER A 598 3.10 17.65 -2.21
N LEU A 599 3.95 17.45 -3.22
CA LEU A 599 5.28 16.85 -3.07
C LEU A 599 6.23 17.70 -2.20
N VAL A 600 6.23 19.02 -2.36
CA VAL A 600 7.02 19.94 -1.52
C VAL A 600 6.55 19.91 -0.06
N GLY A 601 5.24 19.83 0.20
CA GLY A 601 4.72 19.70 1.55
C GLY A 601 5.05 18.34 2.19
N GLY A 602 5.01 17.26 1.40
CA GLY A 602 5.45 15.92 1.81
C GLY A 602 6.96 15.85 2.11
N GLN A 603 7.79 16.49 1.28
CA GLN A 603 9.23 16.64 1.53
C GLN A 603 9.48 17.41 2.83
N GLY A 604 8.71 18.46 3.09
CA GLY A 604 8.71 19.18 4.37
C GLY A 604 8.14 18.42 5.58
N SER A 605 7.72 17.16 5.39
CA SER A 605 7.02 16.32 6.38
C SER A 605 5.78 16.97 7.00
N GLU A 606 5.09 17.82 6.24
CA GLU A 606 3.81 18.42 6.64
C GLU A 606 2.74 17.31 6.74
N ARG A 607 1.91 17.35 7.79
CA ARG A 607 0.99 16.26 8.15
C ARG A 607 -0.09 16.06 7.09
N LEU A 608 -0.79 17.14 6.73
CA LEU A 608 -1.91 17.09 5.80
C LEU A 608 -1.43 16.84 4.37
N SER A 609 -0.29 17.41 3.97
CA SER A 609 0.32 17.15 2.65
C SER A 609 0.78 15.70 2.48
N SER A 610 1.33 15.10 3.54
CA SER A 610 1.70 13.68 3.53
C SER A 610 0.46 12.78 3.51
N MET A 611 -0.59 13.12 4.27
CA MET A 611 -1.86 12.39 4.22
C MET A 611 -2.56 12.52 2.86
N ASN A 612 -2.53 13.70 2.21
CA ASN A 612 -3.01 13.89 0.84
C ASN A 612 -2.29 12.94 -0.12
N LEU A 613 -0.96 13.00 -0.21
CA LEU A 613 -0.17 12.09 -1.06
C LEU A 613 -0.47 10.61 -0.75
N GLY A 614 -0.56 10.26 0.55
CA GLY A 614 -0.97 8.93 0.99
C GLY A 614 -2.34 8.52 0.44
N TYR A 615 -3.35 9.37 0.56
CA TYR A 615 -4.71 9.14 0.05
C TYR A 615 -4.76 9.04 -1.48
N LYS A 616 -4.09 9.96 -2.20
CA LYS A 616 -4.04 9.94 -3.67
C LYS A 616 -3.40 8.65 -4.21
N HIS A 617 -2.31 8.18 -3.59
CA HIS A 617 -1.67 6.92 -3.96
C HIS A 617 -2.39 5.66 -3.46
N TYR A 618 -3.23 5.77 -2.41
CA TYR A 618 -4.07 4.66 -1.94
C TYR A 618 -5.24 4.38 -2.89
N GLN A 619 -5.84 5.43 -3.46
CA GLN A 619 -7.00 5.33 -4.36
C GLN A 619 -6.66 5.40 -5.86
N GLY A 620 -5.48 5.90 -6.25
CA GLY A 620 -5.10 6.10 -7.65
C GLY A 620 -5.85 7.26 -8.34
N ILE A 621 -6.24 8.29 -7.57
CA ILE A 621 -7.10 9.40 -8.02
C ILE A 621 -6.31 10.65 -8.43
N ASP A 622 -6.97 11.60 -9.10
CA ASP A 622 -6.37 12.87 -9.58
C ASP A 622 -5.02 12.68 -10.31
N LYS A 623 -4.93 11.65 -11.17
CA LYS A 623 -3.74 11.25 -11.96
C LYS A 623 -2.53 10.75 -11.15
N TYR A 624 -2.59 10.70 -9.82
CA TYR A 624 -1.59 9.98 -9.03
C TYR A 624 -1.76 8.46 -9.27
N PRO A 625 -0.70 7.69 -9.52
CA PRO A 625 -0.82 6.25 -9.70
C PRO A 625 -1.09 5.52 -8.38
N LEU A 626 -1.83 4.42 -8.46
CA LEU A 626 -2.05 3.47 -7.36
C LEU A 626 -0.72 2.80 -6.97
N ASP A 627 -0.21 3.09 -5.78
CA ASP A 627 0.93 2.38 -5.17
C ASP A 627 0.78 2.43 -3.64
N TRP A 628 0.31 1.31 -3.07
CA TRP A 628 0.12 1.16 -1.62
C TRP A 628 1.43 1.21 -0.83
N GLU A 629 2.56 0.83 -1.42
CA GLU A 629 3.86 0.82 -0.74
C GLU A 629 4.43 2.25 -0.64
N LEU A 630 4.15 3.09 -1.64
CA LEU A 630 4.38 4.54 -1.63
C LEU A 630 3.40 5.26 -0.69
N SER A 631 2.11 4.91 -0.73
CA SER A 631 1.09 5.42 0.20
C SER A 631 1.47 5.13 1.65
N TYR A 632 1.93 3.91 1.95
CA TYR A 632 2.44 3.49 3.24
C TYR A 632 3.60 4.37 3.71
N ALA A 633 4.55 4.73 2.83
CA ALA A 633 5.68 5.57 3.20
C ALA A 633 5.26 6.97 3.70
N TYR A 634 4.19 7.55 3.13
CA TYR A 634 3.63 8.81 3.58
C TYR A 634 2.79 8.68 4.85
N TYR A 635 1.91 7.66 4.95
CA TYR A 635 1.08 7.46 6.14
C TYR A 635 1.89 7.03 7.37
N SER A 636 2.89 6.15 7.20
CA SER A 636 3.75 5.69 8.30
C SER A 636 4.56 6.83 8.92
N ASN A 637 5.02 7.80 8.11
CA ASN A 637 5.66 9.03 8.60
C ASN A 637 4.77 9.74 9.63
N ILE A 638 3.53 10.05 9.27
CA ILE A 638 2.59 10.75 10.16
C ILE A 638 2.16 9.85 11.33
N ALA A 639 1.97 8.55 11.08
CA ALA A 639 1.58 7.60 12.11
C ALA A 639 2.63 7.42 13.23
N THR A 640 3.94 7.54 12.92
CA THR A 640 4.98 7.56 13.96
C THR A 640 4.95 8.82 14.84
N LYS A 641 4.35 9.91 14.36
CA LYS A 641 4.23 11.20 15.08
C LYS A 641 2.95 11.31 15.91
N THR A 642 1.84 10.68 15.49
CA THR A 642 0.55 10.75 16.20
C THR A 642 0.65 10.49 17.72
N PRO A 643 1.39 9.48 18.23
CA PRO A 643 1.50 9.26 19.68
C PRO A 643 2.11 10.44 20.43
N LEU A 644 3.09 11.14 19.82
CA LEU A 644 3.71 12.33 20.42
C LEU A 644 2.70 13.48 20.48
N ASP A 645 1.99 13.76 19.39
CA ASP A 645 0.93 14.78 19.34
C ASP A 645 -0.14 14.55 20.42
N GLN A 646 -0.60 13.30 20.62
CA GLN A 646 -1.60 12.99 21.65
C GLN A 646 -1.10 13.12 23.09
N HIS A 647 0.22 13.09 23.31
CA HIS A 647 0.83 13.35 24.62
C HIS A 647 1.16 14.83 24.86
N THR A 648 1.37 15.62 23.80
CA THR A 648 1.74 17.04 23.91
C THR A 648 0.73 17.96 23.23
N LEU A 649 -0.49 18.03 23.78
CA LEU A 649 -1.51 19.00 23.40
C LEU A 649 -1.05 20.44 23.72
N GLN A 650 -0.26 21.03 22.83
CA GLN A 650 0.25 22.39 22.90
C GLN A 650 0.03 23.11 21.56
N GLY A 651 -0.54 24.31 21.59
CA GLY A 651 -0.84 25.11 20.39
C GLY A 651 -2.03 24.57 19.60
N ASP A 652 -1.93 24.59 18.27
CA ASP A 652 -2.99 24.20 17.33
C ASP A 652 -3.20 22.67 17.26
N GLN A 653 -3.56 22.04 18.38
CA GLN A 653 -3.86 20.62 18.46
C GLN A 653 -5.17 20.34 19.21
N ALA A 654 -6.00 19.46 18.65
CA ALA A 654 -7.23 18.94 19.26
C ALA A 654 -7.45 17.48 18.84
N TYR A 655 -8.30 16.74 19.55
CA TYR A 655 -8.70 15.41 19.09
C TYR A 655 -9.52 15.49 17.79
N VAL A 656 -9.38 14.47 16.95
CA VAL A 656 -10.19 14.33 15.73
C VAL A 656 -11.56 13.78 16.14
N GLU A 657 -12.60 14.58 15.91
CA GLU A 657 -14.00 14.20 16.15
C GLU A 657 -14.72 13.92 14.84
N THR A 658 -15.49 12.84 14.81
CA THR A 658 -16.23 12.36 13.63
C THR A 658 -17.66 12.91 13.60
N ILE A 659 -17.80 14.24 13.60
CA ILE A 659 -19.09 14.94 13.55
C ILE A 659 -19.47 15.20 12.10
N ARG A 660 -20.61 14.65 11.66
CA ARG A 660 -21.16 14.92 10.32
C ARG A 660 -22.21 16.03 10.38
N LEU A 661 -22.17 16.98 9.44
CA LEU A 661 -23.05 18.16 9.43
C LEU A 661 -24.53 17.84 9.16
N LYS A 662 -24.84 16.66 8.60
CA LYS A 662 -26.21 16.15 8.50
C LYS A 662 -26.81 15.74 9.86
N ASP A 663 -25.99 15.57 10.90
CA ASP A 663 -26.44 15.12 12.22
C ASP A 663 -26.91 16.30 13.09
N ASP A 664 -28.18 16.63 12.89
CA ASP A 664 -28.87 17.76 13.51
C ASP A 664 -28.96 17.63 15.05
N GLU A 665 -28.79 16.43 15.63
CA GLU A 665 -28.77 16.23 17.09
C GLU A 665 -27.37 16.45 17.67
N ILE A 666 -26.34 15.83 17.07
CA ILE A 666 -24.93 16.01 17.50
C ILE A 666 -24.51 17.47 17.35
N LEU A 667 -25.01 18.20 16.34
CA LEU A 667 -24.80 19.64 16.16
C LEU A 667 -25.41 20.47 17.30
N LYS A 668 -26.67 20.22 17.69
CA LYS A 668 -27.34 20.91 18.81
C LYS A 668 -26.66 20.69 20.17
N VAL A 669 -25.90 19.60 20.29
CA VAL A 669 -25.15 19.22 21.49
C VAL A 669 -23.72 19.80 21.51
N GLN A 670 -23.26 20.46 20.44
CA GLN A 670 -21.98 21.18 20.46
C GLN A 670 -22.05 22.47 21.29
N THR A 671 -20.96 22.78 22.00
CA THR A 671 -20.80 24.05 22.69
C THR A 671 -19.34 24.52 22.60
N LYS A 672 -18.92 25.44 23.47
CA LYS A 672 -17.54 25.91 23.66
C LYS A 672 -17.33 26.22 25.13
N GLU A 673 -16.10 26.40 25.58
CA GLU A 673 -15.82 26.89 26.95
C GLU A 673 -16.41 28.28 27.25
N ASP A 674 -16.64 29.08 26.21
CA ASP A 674 -17.32 30.38 26.28
C ASP A 674 -18.85 30.29 26.10
N GLY A 675 -19.37 29.11 25.73
CA GLY A 675 -20.75 28.93 25.29
C GLY A 675 -21.76 28.82 26.44
N ASP A 676 -22.99 29.29 26.20
CA ASP A 676 -24.05 29.37 27.22
C ASP A 676 -24.31 28.04 27.95
N VAL A 677 -24.30 26.91 27.23
CA VAL A 677 -24.52 25.58 27.82
C VAL A 677 -23.37 25.19 28.77
N PHE A 678 -22.11 25.40 28.38
CA PHE A 678 -20.97 25.13 29.25
C PHE A 678 -20.92 26.10 30.44
N MET A 679 -21.19 27.38 30.21
CA MET A 679 -21.22 28.39 31.28
C MET A 679 -22.37 28.17 32.26
N TRP A 680 -23.53 27.69 31.79
CA TRP A 680 -24.64 27.24 32.63
C TRP A 680 -24.31 25.96 33.41
N LEU A 681 -23.73 24.94 32.76
CA LEU A 681 -23.24 23.74 33.43
C LEU A 681 -22.22 24.08 34.51
N LYS A 682 -21.28 24.99 34.22
CA LYS A 682 -20.27 25.50 35.16
C LYS A 682 -20.90 26.27 36.31
N HIS A 683 -21.92 27.10 36.05
CA HIS A 683 -22.69 27.78 37.10
C HIS A 683 -23.40 26.78 38.02
N GLU A 684 -24.18 25.85 37.48
CA GLU A 684 -24.88 24.85 38.30
C GLU A 684 -23.91 23.90 39.01
N ALA A 685 -22.78 23.56 38.40
CA ALA A 685 -21.71 22.80 39.04
C ALA A 685 -21.07 23.56 40.22
N THR A 686 -20.89 24.88 40.12
CA THR A 686 -20.45 25.68 41.28
C THR A 686 -21.47 25.74 42.41
N ARG A 687 -22.76 25.48 42.12
CA ARG A 687 -23.87 25.48 43.08
C ARG A 687 -24.15 24.10 43.73
N GLY A 688 -23.35 23.08 43.44
CA GLY A 688 -23.51 21.74 44.02
C GLY A 688 -24.50 20.83 43.29
N ASN A 689 -24.88 21.16 42.05
CA ASN A 689 -25.76 20.30 41.24
C ASN A 689 -24.98 19.08 40.73
N ALA A 690 -25.24 17.89 41.31
CA ALA A 690 -24.57 16.63 41.00
C ALA A 690 -24.47 16.34 39.49
N ALA A 691 -25.60 16.39 38.77
CA ALA A 691 -25.64 16.12 37.34
C ALA A 691 -24.82 17.14 36.52
N ALA A 692 -24.81 18.41 36.93
CA ALA A 692 -23.99 19.43 36.28
C ALA A 692 -22.49 19.25 36.57
N GLN A 693 -22.12 18.89 37.81
CA GLN A 693 -20.74 18.57 38.20
C GLN A 693 -20.22 17.36 37.42
N GLN A 694 -21.02 16.28 37.34
CA GLN A 694 -20.71 15.08 36.57
C GLN A 694 -20.53 15.41 35.08
N ARG A 695 -21.48 16.15 34.49
CA ARG A 695 -21.46 16.46 33.05
C ARG A 695 -20.28 17.36 32.67
N LEU A 696 -20.01 18.39 33.47
CA LEU A 696 -18.86 19.28 33.29
C LEU A 696 -17.53 18.50 33.42
N ALA A 697 -17.42 17.62 34.41
CA ALA A 697 -16.26 16.76 34.59
C ALA A 697 -16.08 15.81 33.39
N GLN A 698 -17.14 15.18 32.88
CA GLN A 698 -17.10 14.34 31.67
C GLN A 698 -16.61 15.11 30.44
N MET A 699 -17.16 16.32 30.18
CA MET A 699 -16.74 17.16 29.06
C MET A 699 -15.25 17.50 29.12
N LEU A 700 -14.75 17.95 30.28
CA LEU A 700 -13.34 18.28 30.51
C LEU A 700 -12.42 17.05 30.47
N PHE A 701 -12.88 15.89 30.93
CA PHE A 701 -12.07 14.67 31.03
C PHE A 701 -11.77 14.03 29.67
N TRP A 702 -12.76 14.10 28.78
CA TRP A 702 -12.69 13.53 27.44
C TRP A 702 -12.33 14.57 26.36
N GLY A 703 -12.59 15.86 26.59
CA GLY A 703 -12.42 16.93 25.61
C GLY A 703 -13.53 16.91 24.55
N GLN A 704 -14.79 16.80 25.01
CA GLN A 704 -15.97 16.62 24.16
C GLN A 704 -16.72 17.94 23.94
N GLN A 705 -17.57 18.00 22.90
CA GLN A 705 -18.58 19.06 22.70
C GLN A 705 -17.97 20.47 22.61
N GLY A 706 -16.78 20.58 22.03
CA GLY A 706 -16.05 21.85 21.84
C GLY A 706 -15.27 22.36 23.06
N VAL A 707 -15.16 21.55 24.12
CA VAL A 707 -14.37 21.83 25.33
C VAL A 707 -12.97 21.22 25.20
N ALA A 708 -11.92 21.93 25.59
CA ALA A 708 -10.57 21.37 25.60
C ALA A 708 -10.41 20.34 26.73
N LYS A 709 -9.64 19.28 26.46
CA LYS A 709 -9.40 18.23 27.44
C LYS A 709 -8.50 18.73 28.58
N ASN A 710 -9.09 18.97 29.75
CA ASN A 710 -8.38 19.29 30.99
C ASN A 710 -8.65 18.20 32.03
N PRO A 711 -7.81 17.15 32.09
CA PRO A 711 -8.04 16.03 33.01
C PRO A 711 -7.84 16.41 34.47
N GLU A 712 -7.01 17.43 34.77
CA GLU A 712 -6.77 17.90 36.14
C GLU A 712 -8.02 18.60 36.69
N ALA A 713 -8.55 19.58 35.96
CA ALA A 713 -9.82 20.23 36.33
C ALA A 713 -11.00 19.24 36.34
N ALA A 714 -11.01 18.24 35.45
CA ALA A 714 -12.02 17.18 35.49
C ALA A 714 -11.93 16.34 36.77
N ILE A 715 -10.72 15.93 37.18
CA ILE A 715 -10.48 15.22 38.45
C ILE A 715 -10.97 16.07 39.64
N GLU A 716 -10.72 17.39 39.64
CA GLU A 716 -11.22 18.29 40.67
C GLU A 716 -12.76 18.32 40.71
N TRP A 717 -13.45 18.41 39.55
CA TRP A 717 -14.91 18.39 39.50
C TRP A 717 -15.53 17.05 39.89
N TYR A 718 -14.95 15.92 39.47
CA TYR A 718 -15.37 14.59 39.93
C TYR A 718 -15.17 14.41 41.43
N ALA A 719 -13.99 14.79 41.95
CA ALA A 719 -13.68 14.72 43.38
C ALA A 719 -14.64 15.58 44.20
N LYS A 720 -14.87 16.81 43.75
CA LYS A 720 -15.80 17.76 44.38
C LYS A 720 -17.22 17.18 44.41
N GLY A 721 -17.73 16.70 43.28
CA GLY A 721 -19.09 16.13 43.23
C GLY A 721 -19.24 14.88 44.10
N ALA A 722 -18.29 13.94 44.03
CA ALA A 722 -18.31 12.74 44.87
C ALA A 722 -18.24 13.03 46.38
N LEU A 723 -17.68 14.17 46.79
CA LEU A 723 -17.57 14.60 48.19
C LEU A 723 -18.70 15.55 48.66
N GLU A 724 -19.28 16.34 47.76
CA GLU A 724 -20.34 17.31 48.10
C GLU A 724 -21.76 16.72 48.04
N THR A 725 -22.01 15.75 47.15
CA THR A 725 -23.37 15.28 46.86
C THR A 725 -23.62 13.82 47.27
N GLU A 726 -22.56 13.07 47.58
CA GLU A 726 -22.56 11.61 47.82
C GLU A 726 -23.27 10.78 46.72
N ASP A 727 -23.47 11.33 45.52
CA ASP A 727 -24.19 10.69 44.42
C ASP A 727 -23.43 9.43 43.95
N PRO A 728 -24.04 8.22 43.97
CA PRO A 728 -23.41 6.99 43.52
C PRO A 728 -22.86 7.05 42.10
N ALA A 729 -23.45 7.83 41.19
CA ALA A 729 -22.95 7.99 39.82
C ALA A 729 -21.69 8.86 39.77
N LEU A 730 -21.60 9.92 40.57
CA LEU A 730 -20.38 10.72 40.72
C LEU A 730 -19.28 9.97 41.46
N ILE A 731 -19.62 9.22 42.51
CA ILE A 731 -18.66 8.35 43.22
C ILE A 731 -18.15 7.26 42.27
N TYR A 732 -19.02 6.68 41.43
CA TYR A 732 -18.65 5.67 40.43
C TYR A 732 -17.81 6.25 39.29
N ASP A 733 -18.16 7.41 38.73
CA ASP A 733 -17.36 8.09 37.70
C ASP A 733 -16.01 8.57 38.27
N TYR A 734 -15.99 9.16 39.48
CA TYR A 734 -14.75 9.53 40.16
C TYR A 734 -13.88 8.31 40.50
N ALA A 735 -14.50 7.20 40.91
CA ALA A 735 -13.82 5.93 41.04
C ALA A 735 -13.29 5.44 39.68
N ILE A 736 -14.04 5.54 38.58
CA ILE A 736 -13.55 5.24 37.22
C ILE A 736 -12.45 6.21 36.76
N VAL A 737 -12.35 7.41 37.32
CA VAL A 737 -11.29 8.37 37.01
C VAL A 737 -10.01 8.05 37.80
N LEU A 738 -10.13 7.71 39.08
CA LEU A 738 -9.03 7.24 39.94
C LEU A 738 -8.54 5.83 39.55
N PHE A 739 -9.48 4.97 39.16
CA PHE A 739 -9.30 3.64 38.58
C PHE A 739 -9.69 3.68 37.10
N LYS A 740 -8.96 4.42 36.24
CA LYS A 740 -9.23 4.46 34.78
C LYS A 740 -8.36 3.51 33.97
N GLY A 741 -8.47 2.19 34.01
CA GLY A 741 -9.26 1.25 34.82
C GLY A 741 -8.48 0.70 36.03
N LEU A 742 -9.05 -0.29 36.73
CA LEU A 742 -8.25 -1.23 37.56
C LEU A 742 -7.12 -1.87 36.73
N HIS A 743 -7.40 -2.11 35.45
CA HIS A 743 -6.49 -2.72 34.49
C HIS A 743 -5.39 -1.77 34.01
N GLN A 744 -5.65 -0.48 33.74
CA GLN A 744 -4.60 0.53 33.55
C GLN A 744 -3.78 0.76 34.83
N ALA A 745 -4.39 0.72 36.02
CA ALA A 745 -3.64 0.84 37.28
C ALA A 745 -2.69 -0.35 37.50
N VAL A 746 -3.13 -1.56 37.14
CA VAL A 746 -2.29 -2.77 37.12
C VAL A 746 -1.22 -2.71 36.01
N ASN A 747 -1.53 -2.15 34.83
CA ASN A 747 -0.56 -1.85 33.77
C ASN A 747 0.51 -0.83 34.23
N GLY A 748 0.10 0.24 34.92
CA GLY A 748 0.99 1.23 35.53
C GLY A 748 1.88 0.65 36.63
N LEU A 749 1.37 -0.30 37.42
CA LEU A 749 2.19 -1.12 38.33
C LEU A 749 3.21 -1.97 37.57
N GLY A 750 2.83 -2.58 36.45
CA GLY A 750 3.73 -3.27 35.54
C GLY A 750 4.86 -2.37 35.04
N TRP A 751 4.50 -1.19 34.52
CA TRP A 751 5.43 -0.16 34.05
C TRP A 751 6.35 0.37 35.15
N TYR A 752 5.84 0.54 36.39
CA TYR A 752 6.67 0.91 37.55
C TYR A 752 7.73 -0.16 37.87
N TYR A 753 7.33 -1.44 37.89
CA TYR A 753 8.26 -2.54 38.12
C TYR A 753 9.27 -2.69 36.97
N HIS A 754 8.88 -2.41 35.74
CA HIS A 754 9.76 -2.33 34.59
C HIS A 754 10.76 -1.16 34.71
N LYS A 755 10.28 0.09 34.69
CA LYS A 755 11.09 1.30 34.53
C LYS A 755 11.94 1.64 35.75
N PHE A 756 11.38 1.55 36.97
CA PHE A 756 12.06 1.97 38.19
C PHE A 756 12.69 0.83 38.99
N LYS A 757 12.06 -0.36 39.02
CA LYS A 757 12.59 -1.51 39.78
C LYS A 757 13.37 -2.51 38.93
N LYS A 758 13.37 -2.38 37.60
CA LYS A 758 14.02 -3.30 36.64
C LYS A 758 13.69 -4.78 36.91
N ASN A 759 12.46 -5.04 37.35
CA ASN A 759 11.98 -6.36 37.75
C ASN A 759 10.97 -6.85 36.71
N TYR A 760 11.50 -7.31 35.57
CA TYR A 760 10.74 -7.80 34.42
C TYR A 760 9.78 -8.94 34.78
N ALA A 761 10.15 -9.81 35.72
CA ALA A 761 9.29 -10.89 36.21
C ALA A 761 8.03 -10.38 36.92
N LYS A 762 8.13 -9.31 37.74
CA LYS A 762 6.95 -8.64 38.30
C LYS A 762 6.21 -7.83 37.25
N ALA A 763 6.91 -7.12 36.37
CA ALA A 763 6.29 -6.32 35.31
C ALA A 763 5.37 -7.18 34.42
N ALA A 764 5.91 -8.29 33.88
CA ALA A 764 5.15 -9.26 33.09
C ALA A 764 3.95 -9.85 33.86
N LYS A 765 4.12 -10.18 35.16
CA LYS A 765 3.00 -10.68 35.98
C LYS A 765 1.86 -9.67 36.12
N TYR A 766 2.17 -8.39 36.28
CA TYR A 766 1.12 -7.36 36.34
C TYR A 766 0.53 -7.10 34.95
N TRP A 767 1.34 -7.03 33.89
CA TRP A 767 0.83 -6.85 32.53
C TRP A 767 -0.04 -8.01 32.05
N LEU A 768 0.30 -9.27 32.32
CA LEU A 768 -0.59 -10.41 32.07
C LEU A 768 -1.94 -10.23 32.77
N LYS A 769 -1.94 -9.84 34.05
CA LYS A 769 -3.19 -9.56 34.79
C LYS A 769 -3.99 -8.38 34.23
N ALA A 770 -3.33 -7.39 33.62
CA ALA A 770 -4.03 -6.28 32.95
C ALA A 770 -4.58 -6.70 31.57
N GLU A 771 -3.90 -7.60 30.85
CA GLU A 771 -4.36 -8.18 29.58
C GLU A 771 -5.53 -9.16 29.79
N GLU A 772 -5.50 -9.97 30.86
CA GLU A 772 -6.65 -10.75 31.38
C GLU A 772 -7.88 -9.87 31.69
N MET A 773 -7.68 -8.57 31.94
CA MET A 773 -8.71 -7.57 32.18
C MET A 773 -8.97 -6.67 30.95
N GLY A 774 -8.48 -7.03 29.77
CA GLY A 774 -8.73 -6.31 28.51
C GLY A 774 -8.00 -4.97 28.37
N ASN A 775 -6.89 -4.73 29.08
CA ASN A 775 -6.07 -3.53 28.86
C ASN A 775 -5.17 -3.69 27.60
N PRO A 776 -5.35 -2.85 26.57
CA PRO A 776 -4.61 -3.00 25.31
C PRO A 776 -3.16 -2.51 25.43
N ASP A 777 -2.88 -1.54 26.31
CA ASP A 777 -1.52 -1.09 26.63
C ASP A 777 -0.68 -2.17 27.35
N ALA A 778 -1.33 -3.06 28.12
CA ALA A 778 -0.67 -4.23 28.68
C ALA A 778 -0.33 -5.26 27.60
N SER A 779 -1.22 -5.50 26.64
CA SER A 779 -0.91 -6.32 25.45
C SER A 779 0.28 -5.75 24.68
N TYR A 780 0.31 -4.44 24.44
CA TYR A 780 1.45 -3.77 23.81
C TYR A 780 2.76 -3.96 24.63
N ASN A 781 2.72 -3.70 25.94
CA ASN A 781 3.89 -3.86 26.82
C ASN A 781 4.40 -5.32 26.89
N LEU A 782 3.50 -6.31 26.83
CA LEU A 782 3.86 -7.73 26.70
C LEU A 782 4.54 -8.00 25.36
N GLY A 783 3.99 -7.47 24.26
CA GLY A 783 4.61 -7.55 22.93
C GLY A 783 6.04 -6.99 22.92
N VAL A 784 6.28 -5.85 23.58
CA VAL A 784 7.62 -5.27 23.75
C VAL A 784 8.55 -6.20 24.56
N LEU A 785 8.09 -6.81 25.65
CA LEU A 785 8.91 -7.78 26.42
C LEU A 785 9.36 -8.99 25.57
N TYR A 786 8.50 -9.47 24.67
CA TYR A 786 8.84 -10.55 23.73
C TYR A 786 9.79 -10.09 22.61
N LEU A 787 9.57 -8.89 22.07
CA LEU A 787 10.41 -8.30 21.02
C LEU A 787 11.82 -7.97 21.52
N ASP A 788 11.96 -7.44 22.74
CA ASP A 788 13.26 -7.15 23.35
C ASP A 788 13.96 -8.43 23.88
N GLY A 789 13.23 -9.54 24.04
CA GLY A 789 13.77 -10.81 24.53
C GLY A 789 14.04 -10.85 26.04
N ILE A 790 13.27 -10.08 26.80
CA ILE A 790 13.41 -9.84 28.25
C ILE A 790 12.23 -10.41 29.07
N PHE A 791 11.33 -11.15 28.42
CA PHE A 791 10.21 -11.84 29.05
C PHE A 791 10.71 -12.94 30.02
N PRO A 792 10.17 -13.06 31.25
CA PRO A 792 10.66 -14.01 32.24
C PRO A 792 10.48 -15.48 31.81
N GLY A 793 11.57 -16.24 31.79
CA GLY A 793 11.56 -17.69 31.56
C GLY A 793 11.64 -18.14 30.10
N ILE A 794 11.63 -17.20 29.14
CA ILE A 794 11.79 -17.48 27.71
C ILE A 794 13.12 -16.85 27.24
N PRO A 795 14.09 -17.64 26.75
CA PRO A 795 15.40 -17.11 26.38
C PRO A 795 15.39 -16.52 24.95
N GLY A 796 15.67 -15.22 24.85
CA GLY A 796 15.83 -14.52 23.57
C GLY A 796 14.53 -13.89 23.05
N ARG A 797 14.64 -13.22 21.89
CA ARG A 797 13.53 -12.52 21.23
C ARG A 797 12.53 -13.49 20.63
N ASN A 798 11.25 -13.13 20.62
CA ASN A 798 10.20 -13.90 19.96
C ASN A 798 9.26 -12.94 19.19
N HIS A 799 9.52 -12.79 17.89
CA HIS A 799 8.81 -11.83 17.05
C HIS A 799 7.37 -12.28 16.71
N THR A 800 7.08 -13.60 16.68
CA THR A 800 5.71 -14.09 16.42
C THR A 800 4.78 -13.84 17.61
N LEU A 801 5.20 -14.19 18.84
CA LEU A 801 4.44 -13.85 20.05
C LEU A 801 4.33 -12.32 20.23
N ALA A 802 5.38 -11.56 19.91
CA ALA A 802 5.29 -10.10 19.92
C ALA A 802 4.21 -9.59 18.96
N GLY A 803 4.19 -10.08 17.72
CA GLY A 803 3.17 -9.76 16.72
C GLY A 803 1.74 -10.12 17.16
N GLU A 804 1.53 -11.29 17.78
CA GLU A 804 0.23 -11.69 18.35
C GLU A 804 -0.25 -10.73 19.45
N TYR A 805 0.64 -10.35 20.37
CA TYR A 805 0.32 -9.38 21.43
C TYR A 805 0.10 -7.95 20.90
N PHE A 806 0.83 -7.52 19.86
CA PHE A 806 0.57 -6.26 19.18
C PHE A 806 -0.76 -6.28 18.42
N HIS A 807 -1.18 -7.43 17.85
CA HIS A 807 -2.49 -7.57 17.21
C HIS A 807 -3.62 -7.44 18.22
N LYS A 808 -3.53 -8.10 19.38
CA LYS A 808 -4.46 -7.90 20.50
C LYS A 808 -4.53 -6.44 20.96
N ALA A 809 -3.38 -5.78 21.07
CA ALA A 809 -3.31 -4.37 21.44
C ALA A 809 -4.04 -3.48 20.41
N ALA A 810 -3.83 -3.72 19.11
CA ALA A 810 -4.47 -3.00 18.02
C ALA A 810 -5.98 -3.25 17.92
N GLN A 811 -6.43 -4.50 18.13
CA GLN A 811 -7.87 -4.84 18.25
C GLN A 811 -8.54 -4.08 19.41
N GLY A 812 -7.81 -3.88 20.52
CA GLY A 812 -8.23 -2.99 21.61
C GLY A 812 -7.94 -1.50 21.40
N GLY A 813 -7.57 -1.07 20.19
CA GLY A 813 -7.40 0.34 19.80
C GLY A 813 -6.03 0.97 20.08
N HIS A 814 -5.01 0.23 20.54
CA HIS A 814 -3.70 0.78 20.89
C HIS A 814 -2.90 1.25 19.68
N ILE A 815 -2.59 2.54 19.65
CA ILE A 815 -2.02 3.25 18.50
C ILE A 815 -0.69 2.61 18.03
N GLU A 816 0.28 2.45 18.93
CA GLU A 816 1.58 1.86 18.57
C GLU A 816 1.51 0.35 18.30
N GLY A 817 0.47 -0.35 18.80
CA GLY A 817 0.21 -1.75 18.44
C GLY A 817 -0.26 -1.87 17.01
N THR A 818 -1.19 -0.99 16.60
CA THR A 818 -1.64 -0.87 15.21
C THR A 818 -0.48 -0.52 14.27
N LEU A 819 0.42 0.37 14.68
CA LEU A 819 1.62 0.72 13.91
C LEU A 819 2.60 -0.48 13.75
N TRP A 820 2.77 -1.30 14.79
CA TRP A 820 3.56 -2.54 14.69
C TRP A 820 2.96 -3.55 13.71
N CYS A 821 1.66 -3.82 13.80
CA CYS A 821 0.99 -4.72 12.86
C CYS A 821 1.03 -4.20 11.42
N SER A 822 0.88 -2.89 11.22
CA SER A 822 1.07 -2.22 9.94
C SER A 822 2.49 -2.47 9.37
N LEU A 823 3.54 -2.42 10.21
CA LEU A 823 4.91 -2.76 9.83
C LEU A 823 5.11 -4.26 9.50
N TYR A 824 4.45 -5.17 10.23
CA TYR A 824 4.51 -6.60 9.90
C TYR A 824 3.77 -6.93 8.59
N TYR A 825 2.64 -6.29 8.30
CA TYR A 825 1.93 -6.47 7.02
C TYR A 825 2.72 -5.95 5.81
N ILE A 826 3.44 -4.81 5.91
CA ILE A 826 4.21 -4.30 4.75
C ILE A 826 5.50 -5.10 4.48
N THR A 827 6.12 -5.67 5.52
CA THR A 827 7.36 -6.47 5.39
C THR A 827 7.06 -7.95 5.09
N GLY A 828 5.98 -8.49 5.67
CA GLY A 828 5.61 -9.91 5.59
C GLY A 828 6.73 -10.83 6.06
N ASN A 829 7.29 -10.56 7.24
CA ASN A 829 8.39 -11.34 7.85
C ASN A 829 7.90 -12.42 8.83
N LEU A 830 6.63 -12.40 9.25
CA LEU A 830 6.04 -13.40 10.15
C LEU A 830 5.00 -14.24 9.40
N GLU A 831 4.93 -15.54 9.70
CA GLU A 831 3.92 -16.45 9.09
C GLU A 831 2.48 -16.05 9.45
N THR A 832 2.28 -15.49 10.64
CA THR A 832 0.99 -14.94 11.10
C THR A 832 0.64 -13.57 10.49
N PHE A 833 1.59 -12.89 9.86
CA PHE A 833 1.40 -11.62 9.13
C PHE A 833 1.85 -11.80 7.67
N PRO A 834 1.07 -12.50 6.84
CA PRO A 834 1.35 -12.59 5.41
C PRO A 834 1.39 -11.19 4.81
N ARG A 835 2.27 -10.98 3.81
CA ARG A 835 2.50 -9.64 3.26
C ARG A 835 1.24 -9.07 2.62
N ASP A 836 0.80 -7.91 3.10
CA ASP A 836 -0.42 -7.24 2.67
C ASP A 836 -0.22 -5.72 2.71
N PRO A 837 0.25 -5.11 1.60
CA PRO A 837 0.50 -3.67 1.55
C PRO A 837 -0.77 -2.81 1.72
N GLU A 838 -1.91 -3.32 1.29
CA GLU A 838 -3.20 -2.64 1.40
C GLU A 838 -3.61 -2.54 2.88
N LYS A 839 -3.67 -3.66 3.61
CA LYS A 839 -3.91 -3.65 5.07
C LYS A 839 -2.86 -2.85 5.83
N ALA A 840 -1.60 -2.89 5.40
CA ALA A 840 -0.56 -2.04 6.01
C ALA A 840 -0.90 -0.55 5.89
N VAL A 841 -1.36 -0.08 4.72
CA VAL A 841 -1.84 1.31 4.55
C VAL A 841 -3.06 1.58 5.42
N VAL A 842 -4.08 0.71 5.43
CA VAL A 842 -5.29 0.91 6.25
C VAL A 842 -4.94 1.13 7.73
N TRP A 843 -4.04 0.30 8.26
CA TRP A 843 -3.61 0.38 9.67
C TRP A 843 -2.72 1.60 9.95
N ALA A 844 -1.88 2.03 9.00
CA ALA A 844 -1.11 3.27 9.11
C ALA A 844 -2.01 4.52 9.02
N LYS A 845 -2.97 4.52 8.08
CA LYS A 845 -3.97 5.57 7.88
C LYS A 845 -4.78 5.77 9.16
N HIS A 846 -5.36 4.71 9.73
CA HIS A 846 -6.14 4.79 10.97
C HIS A 846 -5.38 5.39 12.17
N VAL A 847 -4.05 5.35 12.16
CA VAL A 847 -3.20 6.05 13.15
C VAL A 847 -2.88 7.49 12.73
N ALA A 848 -2.57 7.74 11.45
CA ALA A 848 -2.34 9.09 10.93
C ALA A 848 -3.60 9.99 11.07
N GLU A 849 -4.80 9.43 10.87
CA GLU A 849 -6.09 10.11 11.03
C GLU A 849 -6.42 10.54 12.47
N LYS A 850 -5.61 10.14 13.46
CA LYS A 850 -5.77 10.55 14.87
C LYS A 850 -4.76 11.61 15.32
N ASN A 851 -4.06 12.27 14.38
CA ASN A 851 -3.09 13.33 14.69
C ASN A 851 -3.78 14.63 15.17
N GLY A 852 -3.13 15.33 16.11
CA GLY A 852 -3.74 16.48 16.79
C GLY A 852 -3.99 17.71 15.88
N TYR A 853 -3.18 17.90 14.84
CA TYR A 853 -3.31 19.04 13.93
C TYR A 853 -4.52 18.91 12.99
N LEU A 854 -4.79 17.70 12.50
CA LEU A 854 -6.02 17.41 11.75
C LEU A 854 -7.27 17.68 12.60
N GLY A 855 -7.27 17.29 13.87
CA GLY A 855 -8.39 17.53 14.79
C GLY A 855 -8.66 19.02 15.01
N HIS A 856 -7.61 19.84 15.11
CA HIS A 856 -7.73 21.30 15.14
C HIS A 856 -8.38 21.84 13.85
N VAL A 857 -7.95 21.38 12.66
CA VAL A 857 -8.49 21.83 11.38
C VAL A 857 -9.98 21.46 11.23
N ILE A 858 -10.36 20.22 11.55
CA ILE A 858 -11.77 19.77 11.49
C ILE A 858 -12.63 20.54 12.50
N ARG A 859 -12.18 20.69 13.75
CA ARG A 859 -12.89 21.49 14.77
C ARG A 859 -13.06 22.94 14.34
N LYS A 860 -12.07 23.52 13.64
CA LYS A 860 -12.16 24.90 13.14
C LYS A 860 -13.16 25.05 11.99
N GLY A 861 -13.22 24.08 11.07
CA GLY A 861 -14.28 24.01 10.05
C GLY A 861 -15.68 23.89 10.65
N LEU A 862 -15.84 23.04 11.67
CA LEU A 862 -17.11 22.87 12.40
C LEU A 862 -17.52 24.13 13.18
N ASN A 863 -16.59 24.78 13.90
CA ASN A 863 -16.87 26.03 14.60
C ASN A 863 -17.31 27.13 13.63
N ALA A 864 -16.61 27.26 12.49
CA ALA A 864 -16.98 28.23 11.45
C ALA A 864 -18.35 27.92 10.82
N TYR A 865 -18.75 26.65 10.71
CA TYR A 865 -20.10 26.27 10.26
C TYR A 865 -21.17 26.71 11.27
N LEU A 866 -20.99 26.38 12.55
CA LEU A 866 -21.91 26.74 13.65
C LEU A 866 -22.06 28.27 13.82
N GLU A 867 -21.03 29.04 13.46
CA GLU A 867 -21.06 30.51 13.44
C GLU A 867 -21.71 31.13 12.20
N GLY A 868 -22.06 30.32 11.18
CA GLY A 868 -22.52 30.81 9.87
C GLY A 868 -21.40 31.44 9.03
N SER A 869 -20.13 31.19 9.35
CA SER A 869 -18.94 31.67 8.66
C SER A 869 -18.57 30.78 7.46
N TRP A 870 -19.52 30.63 6.52
CA TRP A 870 -19.48 29.70 5.38
C TRP A 870 -18.18 29.71 4.57
N HIS A 871 -17.55 30.87 4.38
CA HIS A 871 -16.28 31.01 3.68
C HIS A 871 -15.10 30.32 4.41
N GLU A 872 -15.07 30.41 5.75
CA GLU A 872 -14.03 29.78 6.57
C GLU A 872 -14.33 28.29 6.81
N ALA A 873 -15.61 27.91 6.95
CA ALA A 873 -16.04 26.52 6.99
C ALA A 873 -15.63 25.77 5.72
N LEU A 874 -15.93 26.34 4.54
CA LEU A 874 -15.53 25.78 3.25
C LEU A 874 -14.00 25.61 3.16
N LEU A 875 -13.22 26.60 3.61
CA LEU A 875 -11.76 26.53 3.56
C LEU A 875 -11.20 25.31 4.31
N TYR A 876 -11.57 25.11 5.59
CA TYR A 876 -11.01 24.00 6.36
C TYR A 876 -11.59 22.65 5.98
N TYR A 877 -12.86 22.56 5.58
CA TYR A 877 -13.40 21.30 5.09
C TYR A 877 -12.80 20.90 3.74
N VAL A 878 -12.51 21.83 2.82
CA VAL A 878 -11.72 21.54 1.60
C VAL A 878 -10.31 21.05 1.94
N LEU A 879 -9.62 21.71 2.89
CA LEU A 879 -8.30 21.28 3.36
C LEU A 879 -8.32 19.90 4.03
N ALA A 880 -9.34 19.54 4.80
CA ALA A 880 -9.41 18.24 5.45
C ALA A 880 -9.90 17.12 4.50
N ALA A 881 -10.85 17.40 3.61
CA ALA A 881 -11.43 16.43 2.68
C ALA A 881 -10.41 15.87 1.68
N GLU A 882 -9.50 16.72 1.17
CA GLU A 882 -8.45 16.29 0.24
C GLU A 882 -7.39 15.40 0.91
N THR A 883 -7.24 15.43 2.25
CA THR A 883 -6.37 14.48 2.97
C THR A 883 -6.92 13.05 3.08
N GLY A 884 -8.17 12.81 2.64
CA GLY A 884 -8.77 11.48 2.64
C GLY A 884 -9.69 11.15 3.81
N ILE A 885 -10.11 12.15 4.61
CA ILE A 885 -11.03 11.96 5.74
C ILE A 885 -12.49 11.95 5.27
N GLU A 886 -13.18 10.82 5.42
CA GLU A 886 -14.60 10.65 5.08
C GLU A 886 -15.46 11.80 5.64
N VAL A 887 -15.43 12.02 6.95
CA VAL A 887 -16.26 13.03 7.63
C VAL A 887 -16.08 14.42 7.04
N SER A 888 -14.86 14.76 6.60
CA SER A 888 -14.63 16.07 5.96
C SER A 888 -15.11 16.10 4.51
N GLN A 889 -15.07 14.96 3.80
CA GLN A 889 -15.60 14.83 2.45
C GLN A 889 -17.14 14.91 2.46
N THR A 890 -17.83 14.20 3.37
CA THR A 890 -19.29 14.29 3.50
C THR A 890 -19.74 15.66 3.99
N ASN A 891 -19.06 16.28 4.97
CA ASN A 891 -19.36 17.65 5.41
C ASN A 891 -19.17 18.69 4.31
N LEU A 892 -18.14 18.53 3.48
CA LEU A 892 -17.89 19.42 2.36
C LEU A 892 -18.91 19.24 1.23
N ALA A 893 -19.28 18.00 0.91
CA ALA A 893 -20.35 17.71 -0.03
C ALA A 893 -21.66 18.38 0.42
N HIS A 894 -22.01 18.24 1.71
CA HIS A 894 -23.18 18.85 2.33
C HIS A 894 -23.17 20.39 2.24
N ILE A 895 -22.08 21.07 2.61
CA ILE A 895 -21.94 22.55 2.46
C ILE A 895 -22.14 22.97 1.00
N CYS A 896 -21.69 22.16 0.04
CA CYS A 896 -21.87 22.41 -1.38
C CYS A 896 -23.30 22.12 -1.90
N GLU A 897 -24.09 21.29 -1.21
CA GLU A 897 -25.53 21.13 -1.45
C GLU A 897 -26.35 22.26 -0.83
N GLU A 898 -26.03 22.69 0.40
CA GLU A 898 -26.71 23.81 1.06
C GLU A 898 -26.45 25.14 0.35
N ARG A 899 -25.20 25.38 -0.08
CA ARG A 899 -24.74 26.65 -0.66
C ARG A 899 -24.13 26.44 -2.06
N PRO A 900 -24.91 26.02 -3.07
CA PRO A 900 -24.40 25.70 -4.40
C PRO A 900 -23.78 26.92 -5.10
N ASP A 901 -24.29 28.14 -4.86
CA ASP A 901 -23.70 29.38 -5.38
C ASP A 901 -22.30 29.66 -4.80
N LEU A 902 -22.07 29.30 -3.53
CA LEU A 902 -20.77 29.44 -2.87
C LEU A 902 -19.77 28.46 -3.50
N ALA A 903 -20.16 27.18 -3.59
CA ALA A 903 -19.35 26.13 -4.19
C ALA A 903 -19.00 26.46 -5.65
N LYS A 904 -19.99 26.80 -6.48
CA LYS A 904 -19.83 27.10 -7.91
C LYS A 904 -19.02 28.38 -8.17
N ARG A 905 -19.01 29.34 -7.24
CA ARG A 905 -18.24 30.59 -7.38
C ARG A 905 -16.77 30.42 -7.01
N TYR A 906 -16.44 29.51 -6.09
CA TYR A 906 -15.09 29.38 -5.56
C TYR A 906 -14.35 28.10 -5.96
N LEU A 907 -15.03 26.97 -6.21
CA LEU A 907 -14.37 25.71 -6.56
C LEU A 907 -14.37 25.48 -8.08
N GLY A 908 -13.20 25.22 -8.65
CA GLY A 908 -13.01 24.80 -10.05
C GLY A 908 -13.36 23.33 -10.32
N VAL A 909 -14.14 22.70 -9.43
CA VAL A 909 -14.55 21.28 -9.48
C VAL A 909 -16.02 21.12 -9.13
N ASN A 910 -16.65 20.06 -9.62
CA ASN A 910 -18.01 19.67 -9.24
C ASN A 910 -17.99 19.12 -7.80
N CYS A 911 -18.14 20.02 -6.82
CA CYS A 911 -17.92 19.74 -5.40
C CYS A 911 -18.73 18.54 -4.88
N VAL A 912 -20.06 18.59 -5.04
CA VAL A 912 -20.99 17.57 -4.53
C VAL A 912 -20.61 16.17 -5.03
N TRP A 913 -20.41 16.03 -6.35
CA TRP A 913 -20.01 14.74 -6.94
C TRP A 913 -18.60 14.32 -6.52
N ARG A 914 -17.62 15.23 -6.52
CA ARG A 914 -16.22 14.91 -6.15
C ARG A 914 -16.15 14.31 -4.76
N TYR A 915 -16.80 14.94 -3.77
CA TYR A 915 -16.62 14.56 -2.38
C TYR A 915 -17.56 13.44 -1.92
N TYR A 916 -18.78 13.30 -2.47
CA TYR A 916 -19.55 12.07 -2.24
C TYR A 916 -18.89 10.84 -2.90
N ASN A 917 -18.35 10.97 -4.11
CA ASN A 917 -17.60 9.89 -4.77
C ASN A 917 -16.34 9.51 -3.96
N PHE A 918 -15.59 10.50 -3.45
CA PHE A 918 -14.47 10.25 -2.53
C PHE A 918 -14.91 9.58 -1.23
N SER A 919 -16.08 9.94 -0.68
CA SER A 919 -16.62 9.33 0.54
C SER A 919 -16.98 7.87 0.32
N VAL A 920 -17.52 7.51 -0.84
CA VAL A 920 -17.88 6.14 -1.24
C VAL A 920 -16.68 5.20 -1.44
N PHE A 921 -15.48 5.74 -1.70
CA PHE A 921 -14.23 4.96 -1.75
C PHE A 921 -13.61 4.69 -0.36
N GLN A 922 -14.26 5.10 0.72
CA GLN A 922 -13.78 4.88 2.09
C GLN A 922 -14.23 3.51 2.59
N ILE A 923 -13.48 2.95 3.55
CA ILE A 923 -13.73 1.59 4.06
C ILE A 923 -15.01 1.53 4.89
N ASP A 924 -15.20 2.54 5.74
CA ASP A 924 -16.38 2.72 6.60
C ASP A 924 -17.20 3.92 6.08
N ALA A 925 -17.54 3.92 4.79
CA ALA A 925 -18.35 4.96 4.17
C ALA A 925 -19.78 4.92 4.73
N PRO A 926 -20.44 6.07 5.04
CA PRO A 926 -21.78 6.06 5.61
C PRO A 926 -22.84 5.82 4.53
N SER A 927 -23.91 5.09 4.87
CA SER A 927 -25.04 4.74 4.00
C SER A 927 -25.55 5.92 3.14
N PHE A 928 -25.71 7.11 3.74
CA PHE A 928 -26.21 8.29 3.03
C PHE A 928 -25.27 8.80 1.93
N ALA A 929 -23.96 8.51 1.97
CA ALA A 929 -23.04 8.83 0.88
C ALA A 929 -23.25 7.88 -0.31
N TYR A 930 -23.52 6.59 -0.06
CA TYR A 930 -23.96 5.66 -1.09
C TYR A 930 -25.31 6.10 -1.68
N LEU A 931 -26.31 6.42 -0.85
CA LEU A 931 -27.61 6.95 -1.34
C LEU A 931 -27.42 8.17 -2.24
N LYS A 932 -26.62 9.16 -1.82
CA LYS A 932 -26.33 10.38 -2.60
C LYS A 932 -25.60 10.09 -3.93
N MET A 933 -24.69 9.13 -3.97
CA MET A 933 -24.09 8.69 -5.24
C MET A 933 -25.10 7.93 -6.10
N GLY A 934 -25.96 7.12 -5.51
CA GLY A 934 -27.07 6.44 -6.19
C GLY A 934 -28.04 7.43 -6.85
N ASP A 935 -28.41 8.50 -6.14
CA ASP A 935 -29.23 9.61 -6.66
C ASP A 935 -28.54 10.29 -7.85
N LEU A 936 -27.24 10.60 -7.74
CA LEU A 936 -26.45 11.25 -8.79
C LEU A 936 -26.29 10.37 -10.04
N TYR A 937 -26.17 9.05 -9.90
CA TYR A 937 -26.19 8.10 -11.01
C TYR A 937 -27.60 7.90 -11.59
N TYR A 938 -28.65 7.91 -10.75
CA TYR A 938 -30.04 7.73 -11.17
C TYR A 938 -30.55 8.91 -12.01
N TYR A 939 -30.40 10.14 -11.53
CA TYR A 939 -30.86 11.33 -12.28
C TYR A 939 -29.91 11.71 -13.43
N GLY A 940 -28.66 11.24 -13.39
CA GLY A 940 -27.58 11.71 -14.25
C GLY A 940 -27.08 13.10 -13.85
N HIS A 941 -25.78 13.36 -14.01
CA HIS A 941 -25.17 14.60 -13.51
C HIS A 941 -24.42 15.38 -14.58
N GLN A 942 -24.94 16.56 -14.91
CA GLN A 942 -24.42 17.52 -15.89
C GLN A 942 -24.20 16.93 -17.30
N ASN A 943 -23.06 16.28 -17.52
CA ASN A 943 -22.62 15.71 -18.79
C ASN A 943 -22.52 14.18 -18.75
N GLN A 944 -22.73 13.54 -17.59
CA GLN A 944 -22.88 12.09 -17.49
C GLN A 944 -24.35 11.73 -17.70
N SER A 945 -24.60 10.74 -18.56
CA SER A 945 -25.91 10.09 -18.66
C SER A 945 -26.26 9.39 -17.34
N GLN A 946 -27.56 9.16 -17.13
CA GLN A 946 -28.06 8.20 -16.15
C GLN A 946 -27.31 6.86 -16.27
N ASP A 947 -26.91 6.29 -15.13
CA ASP A 947 -26.28 4.97 -15.01
C ASP A 947 -27.06 4.15 -13.97
N LEU A 948 -28.01 3.35 -14.47
CA LEU A 948 -28.86 2.53 -13.60
C LEU A 948 -28.10 1.38 -12.94
N GLU A 949 -27.01 0.89 -13.54
CA GLU A 949 -26.25 -0.23 -12.97
C GLU A 949 -25.44 0.24 -11.75
N LEU A 950 -24.73 1.37 -11.87
CA LEU A 950 -24.04 2.00 -10.74
C LEU A 950 -25.03 2.50 -9.68
N SER A 951 -26.21 3.02 -10.08
CA SER A 951 -27.24 3.44 -9.14
C SER A 951 -27.76 2.27 -8.28
N VAL A 952 -28.09 1.12 -8.89
CA VAL A 952 -28.48 -0.11 -8.17
C VAL A 952 -27.36 -0.59 -7.25
N GLN A 953 -26.10 -0.57 -7.70
CA GLN A 953 -24.95 -0.95 -6.85
C GLN A 953 -24.83 -0.05 -5.62
N MET A 954 -24.99 1.28 -5.76
CA MET A 954 -24.92 2.21 -4.64
C MET A 954 -26.09 2.02 -3.64
N TYR A 955 -27.33 1.92 -4.11
CA TYR A 955 -28.47 1.68 -3.21
C TYR A 955 -28.39 0.31 -2.51
N ALA A 956 -27.78 -0.69 -3.14
CA ALA A 956 -27.54 -2.00 -2.52
C ALA A 956 -26.50 -1.96 -1.39
N GLN A 957 -25.44 -1.15 -1.49
CA GLN A 957 -24.52 -0.95 -0.36
C GLN A 957 -25.24 -0.28 0.83
N ALA A 958 -26.01 0.79 0.56
CA ALA A 958 -26.81 1.43 1.61
C ALA A 958 -27.81 0.47 2.28
N ALA A 959 -28.46 -0.41 1.49
CA ALA A 959 -29.34 -1.44 2.03
C ALA A 959 -28.61 -2.47 2.93
N LEU A 960 -27.34 -2.79 2.63
CA LEU A 960 -26.52 -3.68 3.45
C LEU A 960 -26.02 -3.04 4.76
N ASP A 961 -25.83 -1.72 4.78
CA ASP A 961 -25.67 -0.96 6.03
C ASP A 961 -26.95 -0.97 6.90
N GLY A 962 -28.05 -1.57 6.40
CA GLY A 962 -29.36 -1.59 7.03
C GLY A 962 -30.20 -0.35 6.76
N ASP A 963 -29.84 0.49 5.79
CA ASP A 963 -30.56 1.72 5.51
C ASP A 963 -31.88 1.46 4.77
N SER A 964 -32.99 1.72 5.47
CA SER A 964 -34.35 1.66 4.94
C SER A 964 -34.56 2.41 3.61
N GLN A 965 -33.86 3.52 3.36
CA GLN A 965 -33.96 4.26 2.09
C GLN A 965 -33.25 3.51 0.94
N GLY A 966 -32.23 2.70 1.22
CA GLY A 966 -31.59 1.82 0.23
C GLY A 966 -32.58 0.76 -0.28
N PHE A 967 -33.26 0.08 0.64
CA PHE A 967 -34.32 -0.88 0.30
C PHE A 967 -35.48 -0.22 -0.48
N PHE A 968 -35.91 0.97 -0.06
CA PHE A 968 -36.96 1.75 -0.74
C PHE A 968 -36.57 2.10 -2.18
N ASN A 969 -35.37 2.66 -2.38
CA ASN A 969 -34.90 3.07 -3.70
C ASN A 969 -34.72 1.87 -4.65
N LEU A 970 -34.23 0.72 -4.15
CA LEU A 970 -34.17 -0.52 -4.94
C LEU A 970 -35.56 -1.03 -5.36
N ALA A 971 -36.55 -0.97 -4.47
CA ALA A 971 -37.92 -1.36 -4.79
C ALA A 971 -38.55 -0.44 -5.85
N LEU A 972 -38.34 0.88 -5.72
CA LEU A 972 -38.80 1.88 -6.69
C LEU A 972 -38.21 1.63 -8.09
N LEU A 973 -36.91 1.33 -8.19
CA LEU A 973 -36.28 0.97 -9.47
C LEU A 973 -36.93 -0.26 -10.14
N ILE A 974 -37.34 -1.26 -9.36
CA ILE A 974 -38.08 -2.41 -9.90
C ILE A 974 -39.49 -2.00 -10.39
N GLU A 975 -40.17 -1.06 -9.73
CA GLU A 975 -41.46 -0.53 -10.22
C GLU A 975 -41.33 0.23 -11.54
N GLU A 976 -40.23 0.95 -11.74
CA GLU A 976 -39.88 1.64 -12.99
C GLU A 976 -39.42 0.67 -14.11
N GLY A 977 -39.22 -0.61 -13.78
CA GLY A 977 -38.88 -1.67 -14.74
C GLY A 977 -37.38 -1.94 -14.86
N ALA A 978 -36.55 -1.43 -13.96
CA ALA A 978 -35.14 -1.83 -13.88
C ALA A 978 -35.00 -3.29 -13.43
N ILE A 979 -33.91 -3.93 -13.86
CA ILE A 979 -33.59 -5.32 -13.52
C ILE A 979 -32.40 -5.30 -12.57
N ILE A 980 -32.59 -5.72 -11.31
CA ILE A 980 -31.48 -5.92 -10.38
C ILE A 980 -30.67 -7.14 -10.83
N PRO A 981 -29.34 -7.03 -11.05
CA PRO A 981 -28.49 -8.17 -11.38
C PRO A 981 -28.51 -9.25 -10.30
N HIS A 982 -28.52 -10.53 -10.68
CA HIS A 982 -28.54 -11.65 -9.73
C HIS A 982 -27.44 -11.56 -8.66
N HIS A 983 -26.23 -11.14 -9.02
CA HIS A 983 -25.12 -11.00 -8.06
C HIS A 983 -25.39 -9.96 -6.95
N ILE A 984 -26.31 -9.00 -7.17
CA ILE A 984 -26.72 -8.02 -6.16
C ILE A 984 -27.85 -8.59 -5.29
N LEU A 985 -28.75 -9.42 -5.85
CA LEU A 985 -29.74 -10.16 -5.07
C LEU A 985 -29.08 -11.21 -4.16
N ASP A 986 -28.10 -11.94 -4.68
CA ASP A 986 -27.27 -12.88 -3.90
C ASP A 986 -26.52 -12.15 -2.77
N PHE A 987 -25.97 -10.97 -3.05
CA PHE A 987 -25.24 -10.12 -2.09
C PHE A 987 -26.15 -9.51 -1.02
N LEU A 988 -27.44 -9.27 -1.34
CA LEU A 988 -28.49 -8.85 -0.41
C LEU A 988 -29.15 -10.01 0.35
N GLU A 989 -28.70 -11.26 0.18
CA GLU A 989 -29.35 -12.46 0.73
C GLU A 989 -30.85 -12.56 0.34
N ILE A 990 -31.15 -12.36 -0.95
CA ILE A 990 -32.49 -12.54 -1.55
C ILE A 990 -32.41 -13.65 -2.61
N ASP A 991 -32.84 -14.87 -2.26
CA ASP A 991 -32.73 -16.05 -3.13
C ASP A 991 -33.64 -15.94 -4.38
N PRO A 992 -33.08 -15.81 -5.60
CA PRO A 992 -33.87 -15.66 -6.82
C PRO A 992 -34.61 -16.94 -7.23
N THR A 993 -34.30 -18.09 -6.64
CA THR A 993 -35.04 -19.35 -6.85
C THR A 993 -36.34 -19.41 -6.05
N ILE A 994 -36.39 -18.70 -4.91
CA ILE A 994 -37.61 -18.50 -4.12
C ILE A 994 -38.41 -17.31 -4.71
N HIS A 995 -37.76 -16.17 -4.96
CA HIS A 995 -38.40 -14.94 -5.43
C HIS A 995 -38.42 -14.86 -6.96
N SER A 996 -39.08 -15.82 -7.61
CA SER A 996 -39.09 -16.01 -9.07
C SER A 996 -39.79 -14.93 -9.92
N ASN A 997 -40.38 -13.91 -9.30
CA ASN A 997 -41.04 -12.77 -9.98
C ASN A 997 -40.61 -11.45 -9.35
N ASN A 998 -40.54 -10.37 -10.13
CA ASN A 998 -40.25 -9.02 -9.62
C ASN A 998 -41.17 -8.63 -8.44
N ILE A 999 -42.43 -9.07 -8.44
CA ILE A 999 -43.39 -8.84 -7.35
C ILE A 999 -42.92 -9.45 -6.03
N SER A 1000 -42.36 -10.66 -6.02
CA SER A 1000 -41.90 -11.31 -4.78
C SER A 1000 -40.56 -10.74 -4.29
N ILE A 1001 -39.70 -10.24 -5.19
CA ILE A 1001 -38.50 -9.48 -4.79
C ILE A 1001 -38.91 -8.13 -4.18
N LEU A 1002 -39.90 -7.45 -4.77
CA LEU A 1002 -40.34 -6.14 -4.35
C LEU A 1002 -41.14 -6.17 -3.04
N GLN A 1003 -41.88 -7.25 -2.78
CA GLN A 1003 -42.47 -7.50 -1.46
C GLN A 1003 -41.39 -7.63 -0.38
N GLU A 1004 -40.35 -8.43 -0.63
CA GLU A 1004 -39.21 -8.62 0.28
C GLU A 1004 -38.50 -7.29 0.58
N LEU A 1005 -38.24 -6.46 -0.45
CA LEU A 1005 -37.59 -5.17 -0.28
C LEU A 1005 -38.44 -4.17 0.54
N TYR A 1006 -39.76 -4.08 0.32
CA TYR A 1006 -40.60 -3.22 1.17
C TYR A 1006 -40.80 -3.78 2.59
N GLU A 1007 -40.77 -5.10 2.79
CA GLU A 1007 -40.81 -5.72 4.12
C GLU A 1007 -39.49 -5.48 4.90
N ARG A 1008 -38.35 -5.48 4.21
CA ARG A 1008 -37.04 -5.07 4.77
C ARG A 1008 -36.95 -3.56 5.03
N CYS A 1009 -37.46 -2.71 4.13
CA CYS A 1009 -37.65 -1.27 4.36
C CYS A 1009 -38.40 -1.03 5.68
N TRP A 1010 -39.52 -1.74 5.88
CA TRP A 1010 -40.36 -1.60 7.06
C TRP A 1010 -39.70 -2.13 8.34
N SER A 1011 -39.08 -3.31 8.30
CA SER A 1011 -38.43 -3.90 9.50
C SER A 1011 -37.14 -3.18 9.93
N HIS A 1012 -36.42 -2.55 9.00
CA HIS A 1012 -35.25 -1.70 9.29
C HIS A 1012 -35.59 -0.19 9.39
N SER A 1013 -36.87 0.17 9.56
CA SER A 1013 -37.26 1.57 9.55
C SER A 1013 -36.90 2.35 10.82
N SER A 1014 -36.47 3.59 10.60
CA SER A 1014 -36.29 4.64 11.62
C SER A 1014 -37.62 5.36 11.90
N GLU A 1015 -37.68 6.26 12.89
CA GLU A 1015 -38.89 7.06 13.14
C GLU A 1015 -39.34 7.86 11.90
N GLU A 1016 -38.39 8.37 11.10
CA GLU A 1016 -38.70 9.11 9.86
C GLU A 1016 -39.18 8.16 8.74
N SER A 1017 -38.49 7.03 8.55
CA SER A 1017 -38.76 6.10 7.44
C SER A 1017 -39.88 5.08 7.70
N PHE A 1018 -40.36 4.94 8.95
CA PHE A 1018 -41.47 4.03 9.29
C PHE A 1018 -42.73 4.36 8.49
N SER A 1019 -43.07 5.64 8.35
CA SER A 1019 -44.27 6.06 7.63
C SER A 1019 -44.23 5.84 6.10
N PRO A 1020 -43.18 6.21 5.34
CA PRO A 1020 -43.10 5.89 3.91
C PRO A 1020 -42.97 4.38 3.64
N CYS A 1021 -42.14 3.62 4.37
CA CYS A 1021 -42.04 2.16 4.17
C CYS A 1021 -43.39 1.47 4.42
N SER A 1022 -44.10 1.82 5.51
CA SER A 1022 -45.44 1.29 5.79
C SER A 1022 -46.44 1.59 4.67
N LEU A 1023 -46.42 2.81 4.12
CA LEU A 1023 -47.35 3.25 3.09
C LEU A 1023 -47.04 2.60 1.73
N ALA A 1024 -45.77 2.39 1.39
CA ALA A 1024 -45.35 1.69 0.18
C ALA A 1024 -45.69 0.19 0.23
N TRP A 1025 -45.46 -0.47 1.38
CA TRP A 1025 -45.84 -1.87 1.59
C TRP A 1025 -47.38 -2.04 1.54
N LEU A 1026 -48.14 -1.10 2.12
CA LEU A 1026 -49.61 -1.06 1.99
C LEU A 1026 -50.04 -0.83 0.53
N TYR A 1027 -49.39 0.08 -0.21
CA TYR A 1027 -49.66 0.36 -1.61
C TYR A 1027 -49.46 -0.88 -2.50
N LEU A 1028 -48.36 -1.63 -2.31
CA LEU A 1028 -48.14 -2.90 -3.00
C LEU A 1028 -49.29 -3.89 -2.74
N ASN A 1029 -49.63 -4.10 -1.47
CA ASN A 1029 -50.69 -5.04 -1.09
C ASN A 1029 -52.06 -4.64 -1.68
N LEU A 1030 -52.38 -3.34 -1.69
CA LEU A 1030 -53.58 -2.81 -2.35
C LEU A 1030 -53.54 -2.98 -3.88
N ARG A 1031 -52.39 -2.78 -4.53
CA ARG A 1031 -52.19 -2.98 -5.97
C ARG A 1031 -52.37 -4.45 -6.37
N LEU A 1032 -51.85 -5.39 -5.57
CA LEU A 1032 -52.02 -6.83 -5.77
C LEU A 1032 -53.48 -7.25 -5.59
N MET A 1033 -54.14 -6.78 -4.53
CA MET A 1033 -55.57 -6.99 -4.30
C MET A 1033 -56.43 -6.43 -5.44
N TRP A 1034 -56.15 -5.21 -5.91
CA TRP A 1034 -56.86 -4.59 -7.03
C TRP A 1034 -56.67 -5.34 -8.34
N GLY A 1035 -55.45 -5.85 -8.60
CA GLY A 1035 -55.16 -6.72 -9.74
C GLY A 1035 -55.99 -8.02 -9.71
N ALA A 1036 -56.07 -8.68 -8.56
CA ALA A 1036 -56.89 -9.88 -8.37
C ALA A 1036 -58.40 -9.60 -8.54
N VAL A 1037 -58.89 -8.48 -7.98
CA VAL A 1037 -60.28 -8.03 -8.15
C VAL A 1037 -60.59 -7.76 -9.61
N LEU A 1038 -59.75 -7.01 -10.34
CA LEU A 1038 -59.92 -6.77 -11.77
C LEU A 1038 -59.93 -8.06 -12.59
N HIS A 1039 -59.04 -9.01 -12.30
CA HIS A 1039 -59.02 -10.29 -13.01
C HIS A 1039 -60.31 -11.08 -12.77
N SER A 1040 -60.81 -11.14 -11.52
CA SER A 1040 -62.07 -11.81 -11.21
C SER A 1040 -63.27 -11.12 -11.87
N ALA A 1041 -63.34 -9.78 -11.83
CA ALA A 1041 -64.40 -9.00 -12.45
C ALA A 1041 -64.41 -9.17 -13.98
N LEU A 1042 -63.24 -9.21 -14.63
CA LEU A 1042 -63.10 -9.41 -16.07
C LEU A 1042 -63.51 -10.83 -16.49
N ILE A 1043 -63.21 -11.86 -15.67
CA ILE A 1043 -63.70 -13.24 -15.86
C ILE A 1043 -65.24 -13.29 -15.72
N TYR A 1044 -65.81 -12.65 -14.70
CA TYR A 1044 -67.27 -12.59 -14.56
C TYR A 1044 -67.93 -11.84 -15.73
N PHE A 1045 -67.34 -10.73 -16.19
CA PHE A 1045 -67.87 -9.96 -17.31
C PHE A 1045 -67.83 -10.77 -18.62
N LEU A 1046 -66.70 -11.43 -18.94
CA LEU A 1046 -66.59 -12.34 -20.09
C LEU A 1046 -67.55 -13.54 -19.98
N GLY A 1047 -67.70 -14.13 -18.79
CA GLY A 1047 -68.65 -15.22 -18.55
C GLY A 1047 -70.10 -14.79 -18.81
N THR A 1048 -70.53 -13.65 -18.25
CA THR A 1048 -71.88 -13.11 -18.50
C THR A 1048 -72.08 -12.66 -19.95
N PHE A 1049 -71.05 -12.11 -20.60
CA PHE A 1049 -71.10 -11.71 -22.00
C PHE A 1049 -71.26 -12.93 -22.92
N LEU A 1050 -70.43 -13.96 -22.76
CA LEU A 1050 -70.54 -15.21 -23.52
C LEU A 1050 -71.88 -15.92 -23.30
N LEU A 1051 -72.40 -15.93 -22.07
CA LEU A 1051 -73.73 -16.43 -21.76
C LEU A 1051 -74.82 -15.62 -22.48
N SER A 1052 -74.73 -14.29 -22.48
CA SER A 1052 -75.70 -13.42 -23.17
C SER A 1052 -75.66 -13.60 -24.69
N VAL A 1053 -74.47 -13.82 -25.28
CA VAL A 1053 -74.29 -14.12 -26.71
C VAL A 1053 -74.88 -15.49 -27.07
N LEU A 1054 -74.68 -16.51 -26.22
CA LEU A 1054 -75.31 -17.83 -26.41
C LEU A 1054 -76.84 -17.75 -26.33
N ILE A 1055 -77.39 -16.97 -25.39
CA ILE A 1055 -78.84 -16.74 -25.28
C ILE A 1055 -79.37 -16.00 -26.52
N ALA A 1056 -78.69 -14.93 -26.96
CA ALA A 1056 -79.06 -14.21 -28.17
C ALA A 1056 -79.02 -15.10 -29.42
N TRP A 1057 -77.96 -15.90 -29.58
CA TRP A 1057 -77.79 -16.78 -30.74
C TRP A 1057 -78.81 -17.92 -30.78
N THR A 1058 -79.15 -18.50 -29.63
CA THR A 1058 -80.22 -19.52 -29.53
C THR A 1058 -81.61 -18.94 -29.80
N VAL A 1059 -81.93 -17.75 -29.28
CA VAL A 1059 -83.19 -17.04 -29.61
C VAL A 1059 -83.27 -16.73 -31.10
N GLN A 1060 -82.20 -16.19 -31.69
CA GLN A 1060 -82.15 -15.81 -33.10
C GLN A 1060 -82.22 -17.04 -34.03
N TYR A 1061 -81.59 -18.15 -33.65
CA TYR A 1061 -81.70 -19.44 -34.34
C TYR A 1061 -83.15 -19.95 -34.34
N VAL A 1062 -83.79 -20.02 -33.17
CA VAL A 1062 -85.20 -20.47 -33.03
C VAL A 1062 -86.15 -19.58 -33.84
N GLN A 1063 -85.98 -18.27 -33.79
CA GLN A 1063 -86.78 -17.34 -34.59
C GLN A 1063 -86.59 -17.59 -36.10
N SER A 1064 -85.34 -17.74 -36.57
CA SER A 1064 -85.04 -17.94 -38.00
C SER A 1064 -85.64 -19.22 -38.60
N VAL A 1065 -85.78 -20.29 -37.80
CA VAL A 1065 -86.38 -21.56 -38.23
C VAL A 1065 -87.92 -21.48 -38.30
N SER A 1066 -88.54 -20.52 -37.61
CA SER A 1066 -90.00 -20.41 -37.51
C SER A 1066 -90.68 -19.52 -38.55
N ALA A 1067 -89.92 -18.72 -39.31
CA ALA A 1067 -90.44 -17.54 -40.02
C ALA A 1067 -90.25 -17.55 -41.56
N SER A 1068 -90.61 -18.65 -42.24
CA SER A 1068 -90.49 -18.78 -43.70
C SER A 1068 -91.83 -18.79 -44.45
N SER A 1069 -92.65 -17.75 -44.34
CA SER A 1069 -93.88 -17.59 -45.14
C SER A 1069 -94.31 -16.13 -45.39
N SER A 1070 -94.41 -15.77 -46.69
CA SER A 1070 -95.21 -14.67 -47.30
C SER A 1070 -95.07 -13.18 -46.86
N HIS A 1071 -94.48 -12.36 -47.75
CA HIS A 1071 -95.06 -11.21 -48.50
C HIS A 1071 -95.99 -10.13 -47.82
N PRO A 1072 -96.17 -8.91 -48.40
CA PRO A 1072 -95.19 -8.00 -49.07
C PRO A 1072 -95.44 -6.44 -48.94
N THR A 1073 -94.49 -5.62 -49.46
CA THR A 1073 -94.64 -4.25 -50.08
C THR A 1073 -94.89 -2.94 -49.24
N PRO A 1074 -94.54 -1.71 -49.76
CA PRO A 1074 -94.29 -0.49 -48.94
C PRO A 1074 -94.80 0.91 -49.48
N ALA A 1075 -94.50 2.01 -48.77
CA ALA A 1075 -94.47 3.45 -49.18
C ALA A 1075 -93.49 4.24 -48.25
N GLN A 1076 -92.61 5.20 -48.62
CA GLN A 1076 -92.70 6.54 -49.28
C GLN A 1076 -93.36 7.66 -48.42
N SER A 1077 -92.87 8.91 -48.27
CA SER A 1077 -91.65 9.67 -48.73
C SER A 1077 -91.30 10.76 -47.64
N SER A 1078 -90.64 11.95 -47.71
CA SER A 1078 -90.00 12.92 -48.68
C SER A 1078 -89.34 14.08 -47.83
N SER A 1079 -88.58 15.11 -48.28
CA SER A 1079 -87.56 15.34 -49.36
C SER A 1079 -86.94 16.78 -49.30
N ASP A 1080 -85.66 16.98 -49.74
CA ASP A 1080 -85.15 18.09 -50.63
C ASP A 1080 -84.81 19.56 -50.16
N PRO A 1081 -84.03 20.41 -50.91
CA PRO A 1081 -82.76 20.18 -51.68
C PRO A 1081 -81.73 21.44 -51.70
N PRO A 1082 -80.93 21.87 -52.75
CA PRO A 1082 -79.49 22.26 -52.55
C PRO A 1082 -78.80 23.41 -53.42
N ALA A 1083 -77.48 23.67 -53.19
CA ALA A 1083 -76.38 24.07 -54.15
C ALA A 1083 -76.50 25.39 -55.02
N PRO A 1084 -75.57 25.79 -55.96
CA PRO A 1084 -74.25 25.25 -56.39
C PRO A 1084 -73.08 26.25 -56.79
N THR A 1085 -71.81 25.75 -56.85
CA THR A 1085 -70.66 26.13 -57.76
C THR A 1085 -70.00 27.55 -57.66
N ALA A 1086 -68.75 27.85 -58.11
CA ALA A 1086 -67.73 27.16 -58.96
C ALA A 1086 -66.24 27.47 -58.58
N SER A 1087 -65.27 26.85 -59.29
CA SER A 1087 -63.77 26.90 -59.18
C SER A 1087 -63.11 27.75 -60.33
N PRO A 1088 -61.76 27.87 -60.59
CA PRO A 1088 -60.58 27.08 -60.16
C PRO A 1088 -59.29 27.90 -59.78
N ALA A 1089 -58.10 27.27 -59.80
CA ALA A 1089 -56.84 27.76 -59.20
C ALA A 1089 -55.61 27.85 -60.17
N VAL A 1090 -54.56 28.59 -59.76
CA VAL A 1090 -53.24 28.72 -60.44
C VAL A 1090 -52.10 28.90 -59.39
N THR A 1091 -50.89 28.41 -59.70
CA THR A 1091 -49.60 28.49 -58.95
C THR A 1091 -48.54 29.26 -59.79
N PRO A 1092 -47.29 29.61 -59.36
CA PRO A 1092 -46.47 29.08 -58.24
C PRO A 1092 -45.48 30.08 -57.54
N ALA A 1093 -44.52 29.50 -56.78
CA ALA A 1093 -43.09 29.89 -56.63
C ALA A 1093 -42.54 30.75 -55.44
N THR A 1094 -41.56 30.13 -54.76
CA THR A 1094 -40.25 30.64 -54.23
C THR A 1094 -40.12 31.75 -53.16
N ASP A 1095 -39.53 31.29 -52.04
CA ASP A 1095 -38.35 31.85 -51.35
C ASP A 1095 -38.40 33.02 -50.31
N ALA A 1096 -37.36 32.96 -49.46
CA ALA A 1096 -36.72 34.01 -48.65
C ALA A 1096 -37.27 34.38 -47.24
N SER A 1097 -36.63 33.75 -46.26
CA SER A 1097 -35.95 34.39 -45.09
C SER A 1097 -36.71 35.01 -43.91
N ALA A 1098 -36.28 34.56 -42.72
CA ALA A 1098 -35.96 35.32 -41.50
C ALA A 1098 -36.98 36.30 -40.88
N GLN A 1099 -37.33 36.04 -39.60
CA GLN A 1099 -37.77 37.06 -38.65
C GLN A 1099 -37.09 36.85 -37.28
N ASP A 1100 -36.58 37.94 -36.71
CA ASP A 1100 -36.09 38.02 -35.33
C ASP A 1100 -37.18 38.53 -34.39
N GLN A 1101 -37.47 37.77 -33.31
CA GLN A 1101 -37.81 38.26 -31.95
C GLN A 1101 -39.02 39.24 -31.80
N PRO A 1102 -39.32 39.86 -30.61
CA PRO A 1102 -38.95 39.51 -29.21
C PRO A 1102 -40.10 39.46 -28.18
N THR A 1103 -39.89 38.71 -27.08
CA THR A 1103 -40.25 38.99 -25.66
C THR A 1103 -41.71 39.02 -25.11
N LEU A 1104 -41.80 38.76 -23.78
CA LEU A 1104 -42.88 39.06 -22.79
C LEU A 1104 -44.14 38.14 -22.84
N THR A 1105 -44.78 37.71 -21.73
CA THR A 1105 -44.72 38.09 -20.28
C THR A 1105 -44.99 36.92 -19.30
N ASN A 1106 -44.38 36.98 -18.11
CA ASN A 1106 -44.85 36.62 -16.74
C ASN A 1106 -45.92 35.51 -16.44
N ASN A 1107 -45.52 34.55 -15.59
CA ASN A 1107 -46.15 34.10 -14.29
C ASN A 1107 -47.62 33.59 -14.20
N PRO A 1108 -48.03 32.89 -13.11
CA PRO A 1108 -47.32 31.91 -12.25
C PRO A 1108 -48.20 30.67 -11.87
N GLU A 1109 -47.76 29.91 -10.84
CA GLU A 1109 -48.56 29.00 -9.97
C GLU A 1109 -49.11 27.67 -10.55
N PRO A 1110 -49.45 26.68 -9.69
CA PRO A 1110 -48.79 26.27 -8.44
C PRO A 1110 -48.47 24.75 -8.39
N ARG A 1111 -47.73 24.31 -7.36
CA ARG A 1111 -47.58 22.88 -7.03
C ARG A 1111 -48.70 22.38 -6.11
N GLY A 1112 -49.01 21.10 -6.25
CA GLY A 1112 -49.61 20.22 -5.22
C GLY A 1112 -48.76 18.96 -5.11
#